data_AF-A0A418DX94-F1
#
_entry.id   AF-A0A418DX94-F1
#
_cell.length_a   1.000
_cell.length_b   1.000
_cell.length_c   1.000
_cell.angle_alpha   90.00
_cell.angle_beta   90.00
_cell.angle_gamma   90.00
#
_symmetry.space_group_name_H-M   'P 1'
#
loop_
_entity.id
_entity.type
_entity.pdbx_description
1 polymer ?
#
loop_
_entity_poly.entity_id
_entity_poly.type
_entity_poly.pdbx_seq_one_letter_code
_entity_poly.pdbx_strand_id
1 'polypeptide(L)'
;MLLEVVQIARSIQSSTSDYVNFPARFTVPDVTPWPKSLRGRTIQVARVRRQFKDGVLPTAVVEALNNVGFVWDAKQHNWTLRVLALKTYKSLYHNLLVPYEFTVPPHAATWSRDLWGCKLGVAVTNIRSRAHQLPPDRKAELDALGFVWDSHELTFDIKVLALNTYKQLHGHVHVPFEFKVPDTHPSWPPTCWKLKLGRAVHDLRCRGDHLTPERRDVLDALGYVPLFVWDSHELNWDMKLQALATFKQVFGGTLVVPQDFVVPSTAPKANISNTTSDRRDLMELGFLAEENDCGQSLLRLVSRGSAIIAELLRLSNNIPGIFLGSAFVEDPEQRKYLDILFDFAYLKNPEEFENRVNSDTDLLDVDDEFMGNHEDILDRFYQLFDSIYKYIQDFLAFCDQLEKGFFIQHNLANILLNTDGAQLLCEALYLYGVMLLLLDQRIPGPARERMVIAFFRNKGESALENIDEVCKLCRVTGFLPGSPKPAQYPERYFKRFAPPKEVVSMVIGKLQTDDVYLQEPAFPHRDHRSTRLAAQASVLYVVLYFAPDILIHEKSTMREIVDRHFNDNFIITTYMGNVADLSLVSILCRHDQVQRYPKTFVVELELRQLVHNLIWFVVENRLGVFCHEMHVHFHLDEFACQRVDKGTTGYIIVG
;
A
#
# COMPACT_ATOMS: atom_id res chain seq x y z
N MET A 1 16.56 -35.34 26.79
CA MET A 1 15.93 -34.85 25.54
C MET A 1 16.49 -33.51 25.11
N LEU A 2 16.26 -32.40 25.83
CA LEU A 2 16.81 -31.09 25.42
C LEU A 2 18.35 -31.11 25.34
N LEU A 3 19.04 -31.66 26.34
CA LEU A 3 20.52 -31.71 26.35
C LEU A 3 21.10 -32.40 25.11
N GLU A 4 20.52 -33.52 24.69
CA GLU A 4 20.92 -34.28 23.49
C GLU A 4 20.69 -33.46 22.22
N VAL A 5 19.58 -32.73 22.15
CA VAL A 5 19.27 -31.83 21.02
C VAL A 5 20.21 -30.63 20.98
N VAL A 6 20.54 -30.06 22.14
CA VAL A 6 21.49 -28.94 22.26
C VAL A 6 22.91 -29.39 21.87
N GLN A 7 23.33 -30.60 22.25
CA GLN A 7 24.63 -31.17 21.86
C GLN A 7 24.74 -31.41 20.36
N ILE A 8 23.68 -31.93 19.74
CA ILE A 8 23.66 -32.13 18.27
C ILE A 8 23.62 -30.77 17.57
N ALA A 9 22.79 -29.83 18.02
CA ALA A 9 22.79 -28.46 17.49
C ALA A 9 24.18 -27.81 17.59
N ARG A 10 24.87 -27.99 18.73
CA ARG A 10 26.24 -27.50 18.91
C ARG A 10 27.20 -28.09 17.89
N SER A 11 27.13 -29.39 17.63
CA SER A 11 27.99 -30.05 16.64
C SER A 11 27.75 -29.57 15.20
N ILE A 12 26.52 -29.17 14.88
CA ILE A 12 26.17 -28.61 13.57
C ILE A 12 26.62 -27.15 13.47
N GLN A 13 26.43 -26.38 14.54
CA GLN A 13 26.66 -24.94 14.56
C GLN A 13 28.10 -24.55 14.93
N SER A 14 28.95 -25.48 15.35
CA SER A 14 30.30 -25.19 15.86
C SER A 14 31.22 -24.50 14.84
N SER A 15 30.93 -24.62 13.54
CA SER A 15 31.66 -23.90 12.48
C SER A 15 31.25 -22.43 12.36
N THR A 16 30.05 -22.07 12.80
CA THR A 16 29.42 -20.76 12.57
C THR A 16 29.18 -19.94 13.84
N SER A 17 29.01 -20.58 15.00
CA SER A 17 28.71 -19.88 16.26
C SER A 17 29.33 -20.64 17.43
N ASP A 18 29.68 -19.93 18.50
CA ASP A 18 30.18 -20.50 19.75
C ASP A 18 29.08 -20.77 20.80
N TYR A 19 27.84 -20.38 20.49
CA TYR A 19 26.68 -20.53 21.36
C TYR A 19 25.55 -21.27 20.66
N VAL A 20 24.62 -21.83 21.45
CA VAL A 20 23.41 -22.47 20.92
C VAL A 20 22.20 -21.69 21.41
N ASN A 21 21.58 -20.95 20.47
CA ASN A 21 20.34 -20.22 20.72
C ASN A 21 19.19 -20.88 19.96
N PHE A 22 18.15 -21.30 20.70
CA PHE A 22 16.95 -21.87 20.13
C PHE A 22 15.77 -20.88 20.18
N PRO A 23 14.84 -20.97 19.19
CA PRO A 23 13.54 -20.31 19.28
C PRO A 23 12.73 -20.86 20.47
N ALA A 24 11.71 -20.12 20.90
CA ALA A 24 10.84 -20.50 22.01
C ALA A 24 10.27 -21.93 21.86
N ARG A 25 9.93 -22.28 20.62
CA ARG A 25 9.47 -23.60 20.20
C ARG A 25 10.38 -24.12 19.09
N PHE A 26 11.05 -25.25 19.33
CA PHE A 26 11.94 -25.87 18.35
C PHE A 26 11.42 -27.24 17.94
N THR A 27 11.00 -27.38 16.68
CA THR A 27 10.63 -28.69 16.12
C THR A 27 11.87 -29.33 15.51
N VAL A 28 12.21 -30.53 15.99
CA VAL A 28 13.39 -31.27 15.53
C VAL A 28 13.19 -31.71 14.07
N PRO A 29 14.07 -31.31 13.15
CA PRO A 29 13.98 -31.68 11.74
C PRO A 29 14.00 -33.20 11.52
N ASP A 30 13.23 -33.70 10.55
CA ASP A 30 13.17 -35.12 10.20
C ASP A 30 14.33 -35.57 9.29
N VAL A 31 15.55 -35.16 9.62
CA VAL A 31 16.77 -35.44 8.85
C VAL A 31 17.91 -35.89 9.76
N THR A 32 18.88 -36.62 9.22
CA THR A 32 20.15 -36.87 9.91
C THR A 32 20.88 -35.54 10.13
N PRO A 33 21.50 -35.26 11.29
CA PRO A 33 21.96 -36.17 12.35
C PRO A 33 20.99 -36.39 13.53
N TRP A 34 19.74 -35.92 13.45
CA TRP A 34 18.79 -36.03 14.56
C TRP A 34 18.35 -37.49 14.81
N PRO A 35 18.26 -37.96 16.07
CA PRO A 35 17.85 -39.33 16.40
C PRO A 35 16.42 -39.61 15.95
N LYS A 36 16.15 -40.79 15.38
CA LYS A 36 14.81 -41.17 14.88
C LYS A 36 13.69 -41.02 15.91
N SER A 37 14.00 -41.16 17.20
CA SER A 37 13.05 -41.00 18.32
C SER A 37 12.63 -39.54 18.57
N LEU A 38 13.41 -38.56 18.09
CA LEU A 38 13.20 -37.13 18.35
C LEU A 38 12.70 -36.37 17.11
N ARG A 39 12.76 -36.96 15.92
CA ARG A 39 12.33 -36.32 14.67
C ARG A 39 10.85 -35.97 14.70
N GLY A 40 10.51 -34.77 14.26
CA GLY A 40 9.15 -34.23 14.27
C GLY A 40 8.62 -33.87 15.66
N ARG A 41 9.39 -34.10 16.74
CA ARG A 41 8.99 -33.67 18.09
C ARG A 41 9.29 -32.21 18.30
N THR A 42 8.37 -31.52 18.95
CA THR A 42 8.50 -30.12 19.32
C THR A 42 8.97 -29.98 20.76
N ILE A 43 10.03 -29.22 20.94
CA ILE A 43 10.65 -28.93 22.23
C ILE A 43 10.30 -27.50 22.62
N GLN A 44 9.64 -27.38 23.76
CA GLN A 44 9.27 -26.10 24.36
C GLN A 44 10.47 -25.54 25.14
N VAL A 45 11.38 -24.85 24.44
CA VAL A 45 12.58 -24.26 25.03
C VAL A 45 12.22 -23.11 25.98
N ALA A 46 11.13 -22.38 25.70
CA ALA A 46 10.58 -21.37 26.59
C ALA A 46 10.26 -21.93 27.98
N ARG A 47 9.64 -23.12 28.05
CA ARG A 47 9.34 -23.80 29.32
C ARG A 47 10.60 -24.13 30.12
N VAL A 48 11.68 -24.50 29.45
CA VAL A 48 12.96 -24.80 30.12
C VAL A 48 13.63 -23.52 30.62
N ARG A 49 13.59 -22.42 29.85
CA ARG A 49 14.05 -21.10 30.31
C ARG A 49 13.24 -20.61 31.52
N ARG A 50 11.93 -20.87 31.56
CA ARG A 50 11.04 -20.58 32.70
C ARG A 50 11.44 -21.38 33.94
N GLN A 51 11.58 -22.70 33.81
CA GLN A 51 12.01 -23.57 34.91
C GLN A 51 13.40 -23.20 35.49
N PHE A 52 14.25 -22.55 34.69
CA PHE A 52 15.55 -22.07 35.14
C PHE A 52 15.40 -20.81 35.98
N LYS A 53 14.55 -19.87 35.51
CA LYS A 53 14.22 -18.65 36.25
C LYS A 53 13.51 -18.95 37.58
N ASP A 54 12.65 -19.98 37.59
CA ASP A 54 11.90 -20.41 38.77
C ASP A 54 12.74 -21.27 39.73
N GLY A 55 14.00 -21.58 39.39
CA GLY A 55 14.90 -22.38 40.22
C GLY A 55 14.53 -23.87 40.35
N VAL A 56 13.65 -24.36 39.47
CA VAL A 56 13.11 -25.73 39.51
C VAL A 56 14.03 -26.73 38.79
N LEU A 57 14.91 -26.26 37.91
CA LEU A 57 15.83 -27.13 37.17
C LEU A 57 16.95 -27.71 38.06
N PRO A 58 17.23 -29.03 37.98
CA PRO A 58 18.37 -29.62 38.66
C PRO A 58 19.69 -28.96 38.25
N THR A 59 20.55 -28.66 39.23
CA THR A 59 21.84 -27.99 39.03
C THR A 59 22.73 -28.71 38.03
N ALA A 60 22.76 -30.05 38.05
CA ALA A 60 23.51 -30.86 37.09
C ALA A 60 23.07 -30.65 35.63
N VAL A 61 21.78 -30.37 35.38
CA VAL A 61 21.25 -30.10 34.04
C VAL A 61 21.62 -28.69 33.58
N VAL A 62 21.56 -27.73 34.50
CA VAL A 62 21.99 -26.35 34.24
C VAL A 62 23.47 -26.30 33.90
N GLU A 63 24.32 -26.96 34.67
CA GLU A 63 25.76 -27.06 34.43
C GLU A 63 26.06 -27.74 33.09
N ALA A 64 25.37 -28.85 32.78
CA ALA A 64 25.53 -29.52 31.50
C ALA A 64 25.15 -28.60 30.32
N LEU A 65 24.05 -27.85 30.42
CA LEU A 65 23.63 -26.90 29.38
C LEU A 65 24.57 -25.70 29.26
N ASN A 66 25.09 -25.19 30.38
CA ASN A 66 26.10 -24.13 30.39
C ASN A 66 27.39 -24.57 29.70
N ASN A 67 27.84 -25.80 29.94
CA ASN A 67 29.04 -26.35 29.30
C ASN A 67 28.90 -26.50 27.78
N VAL A 68 27.67 -26.62 27.26
CA VAL A 68 27.41 -26.66 25.81
C VAL A 68 27.16 -25.26 25.22
N GLY A 69 27.16 -24.20 26.04
CA GLY A 69 26.93 -22.82 25.59
C GLY A 69 25.47 -22.51 25.28
N PHE A 70 24.54 -23.14 25.99
CA PHE A 70 23.10 -22.87 25.85
C PHE A 70 22.74 -21.46 26.31
N VAL A 71 22.00 -20.73 25.47
CA VAL A 71 21.58 -19.35 25.76
C VAL A 71 20.25 -19.33 26.55
N TRP A 72 20.34 -19.01 27.85
CA TRP A 72 19.20 -18.87 28.74
C TRP A 72 18.37 -17.60 28.46
N ASP A 73 19.05 -16.46 28.24
CA ASP A 73 18.43 -15.19 27.88
C ASP A 73 18.90 -14.75 26.49
N ALA A 74 18.04 -14.97 25.49
CA ALA A 74 18.32 -14.57 24.12
C ALA A 74 18.39 -13.05 23.94
N LYS A 75 17.62 -12.28 24.72
CA LYS A 75 17.62 -10.80 24.63
C LYS A 75 18.94 -10.24 25.16
N GLN A 76 19.40 -10.73 26.30
CA GLN A 76 20.68 -10.33 26.88
C GLN A 76 21.86 -10.80 26.02
N HIS A 77 21.83 -12.03 25.51
CA HIS A 77 22.89 -12.55 24.64
C HIS A 77 23.02 -11.74 23.34
N ASN A 78 21.89 -11.43 22.68
CA ASN A 78 21.89 -10.58 21.49
C ASN A 78 22.40 -9.15 21.80
N TRP A 79 22.10 -8.61 22.99
CA TRP A 79 22.65 -7.33 23.43
C TRP A 79 24.18 -7.40 23.57
N THR A 80 24.71 -8.42 24.26
CA THR A 80 26.15 -8.63 24.42
C THR A 80 26.87 -8.76 23.09
N LEU A 81 26.28 -9.49 22.13
CA LEU A 81 26.83 -9.60 20.77
C LEU A 81 26.84 -8.24 20.05
N ARG A 82 25.77 -7.44 20.15
CA ARG A 82 25.73 -6.09 19.56
C ARG A 82 26.79 -5.16 20.15
N VAL A 83 26.99 -5.19 21.46
CA VAL A 83 28.04 -4.42 22.14
C VAL A 83 29.43 -4.87 21.69
N LEU A 84 29.67 -6.18 21.58
CA LEU A 84 30.92 -6.73 21.07
C LEU A 84 31.17 -6.26 19.62
N ALA A 85 30.14 -6.31 18.77
CA ALA A 85 30.22 -5.85 17.39
C ALA A 85 30.57 -4.35 17.30
N LEU A 86 29.99 -3.52 18.16
CA LEU A 86 30.32 -2.10 18.23
C LEU A 86 31.76 -1.84 18.70
N LYS A 87 32.26 -2.60 19.69
CA LYS A 87 33.66 -2.53 20.13
C LYS A 87 34.61 -2.89 18.99
N THR A 88 34.34 -3.99 18.27
CA THR A 88 35.13 -4.40 17.10
C THR A 88 35.06 -3.35 15.99
N TYR A 89 33.87 -2.83 15.69
CA TYR A 89 33.69 -1.78 14.70
C TYR A 89 34.52 -0.52 15.05
N LYS A 90 34.46 -0.08 16.30
CA LYS A 90 35.24 1.06 16.80
C LYS A 90 36.75 0.83 16.66
N SER A 91 37.22 -0.39 16.89
CA SER A 91 38.64 -0.72 16.73
C SER A 91 39.12 -0.66 15.27
N LEU A 92 38.24 -0.99 14.32
CA LEU A 92 38.54 -1.05 12.89
C LEU A 92 38.42 0.31 12.19
N TYR A 93 37.39 1.08 12.54
CA TYR A 93 37.03 2.31 11.84
C TYR A 93 37.26 3.57 12.67
N HIS A 94 37.73 3.42 13.92
CA HIS A 94 38.00 4.51 14.87
C HIS A 94 36.79 5.41 15.20
N ASN A 95 35.60 5.07 14.70
CA ASN A 95 34.34 5.75 14.93
C ASN A 95 33.20 4.73 15.12
N LEU A 96 32.05 5.18 15.63
CA LEU A 96 30.84 4.37 15.82
C LEU A 96 29.71 4.76 14.84
N LEU A 97 30.07 5.37 13.71
CA LEU A 97 29.13 5.59 12.62
C LEU A 97 29.03 4.35 11.76
N VAL A 98 28.13 3.46 12.15
CA VAL A 98 27.82 2.28 11.34
C VAL A 98 26.84 2.68 10.22
N PRO A 99 27.19 2.53 8.92
CA PRO A 99 26.26 2.74 7.82
C PRO A 99 25.06 1.80 7.92
N TYR A 100 23.87 2.24 7.49
CA TYR A 100 22.66 1.41 7.55
C TYR A 100 22.81 0.05 6.85
N GLU A 101 23.45 0.04 5.68
CA GLU A 101 23.66 -1.17 4.87
C GLU A 101 24.82 -2.05 5.39
N PHE A 102 25.56 -1.61 6.42
CA PHE A 102 26.72 -2.34 6.90
C PHE A 102 26.32 -3.69 7.53
N THR A 103 26.82 -4.75 6.91
CA THR A 103 26.70 -6.14 7.34
C THR A 103 28.09 -6.67 7.62
N VAL A 104 28.26 -7.35 8.75
CA VAL A 104 29.55 -7.93 9.13
C VAL A 104 29.97 -8.97 8.08
N PRO A 105 31.16 -8.85 7.47
CA PRO A 105 31.60 -9.77 6.44
C PRO A 105 31.71 -11.21 6.98
N PRO A 106 31.25 -12.22 6.22
CA PRO A 106 31.43 -13.61 6.60
C PRO A 106 32.92 -13.98 6.59
N HIS A 107 33.33 -14.83 7.54
CA HIS A 107 34.69 -15.39 7.63
C HIS A 107 35.83 -14.39 7.89
N ALA A 108 35.51 -13.16 8.31
CA ALA A 108 36.52 -12.20 8.70
C ALA A 108 37.10 -12.55 10.09
N ALA A 109 38.41 -12.80 10.15
CA ALA A 109 39.11 -13.18 11.38
C ALA A 109 39.07 -12.12 12.50
N THR A 110 38.78 -10.87 12.15
CA THR A 110 38.64 -9.74 13.08
C THR A 110 37.29 -9.73 13.82
N TRP A 111 36.29 -10.44 13.30
CA TRP A 111 34.94 -10.52 13.86
C TRP A 111 34.70 -11.90 14.46
N SER A 112 34.04 -11.95 15.62
CA SER A 112 33.58 -13.24 16.18
C SER A 112 32.69 -13.96 15.17
N ARG A 113 32.74 -15.30 15.17
CA ARG A 113 31.92 -16.14 14.30
C ARG A 113 30.42 -15.86 14.47
N ASP A 114 30.01 -15.59 15.70
CA ASP A 114 28.64 -15.22 16.08
C ASP A 114 28.16 -13.90 15.45
N LEU A 115 29.07 -13.08 14.95
CA LEU A 115 28.76 -11.77 14.36
C LEU A 115 28.70 -11.82 12.84
N TRP A 116 29.17 -12.88 12.18
CA TRP A 116 29.18 -12.99 10.73
C TRP A 116 27.76 -12.88 10.15
N GLY A 117 27.58 -12.02 9.14
CA GLY A 117 26.27 -11.77 8.54
C GLY A 117 25.33 -10.90 9.39
N CYS A 118 25.75 -10.43 10.57
CA CYS A 118 24.95 -9.51 11.37
C CYS A 118 24.80 -8.16 10.66
N LYS A 119 23.56 -7.73 10.41
CA LYS A 119 23.22 -6.40 9.89
C LYS A 119 23.39 -5.34 10.97
N LEU A 120 24.64 -5.08 11.35
CA LEU A 120 24.99 -4.17 12.44
C LEU A 120 24.46 -2.75 12.19
N GLY A 121 24.42 -2.29 10.93
CA GLY A 121 23.82 -0.99 10.58
C GLY A 121 22.35 -0.86 11.00
N VAL A 122 21.55 -1.87 10.68
CA VAL A 122 20.14 -1.95 11.09
C VAL A 122 20.00 -2.02 12.61
N ALA A 123 20.83 -2.82 13.28
CA ALA A 123 20.82 -2.94 14.73
C ALA A 123 21.10 -1.62 15.44
N VAL A 124 22.04 -0.83 14.92
CA VAL A 124 22.40 0.50 15.44
C VAL A 124 21.28 1.51 15.21
N THR A 125 20.64 1.51 14.05
CA THR A 125 19.46 2.36 13.78
C THR A 125 18.29 2.03 14.72
N ASN A 126 18.08 0.75 15.00
CA ASN A 126 17.06 0.30 15.96
C ASN A 126 17.37 0.74 17.40
N ILE A 127 18.65 0.76 17.79
CA ILE A 127 19.09 1.28 19.09
C ILE A 127 18.80 2.80 19.18
N ARG A 128 19.10 3.56 18.12
CA ARG A 128 18.85 5.01 18.09
C ARG A 128 17.36 5.36 18.14
N SER A 129 16.54 4.70 17.33
CA SER A 129 15.08 4.95 17.29
C SER A 129 14.38 4.62 18.61
N ARG A 130 14.92 3.65 19.37
CA ARG A 130 14.38 3.22 20.67
C ARG A 130 15.17 3.79 21.87
N ALA A 131 15.89 4.90 21.68
CA ALA A 131 16.69 5.55 22.73
C ALA A 131 15.91 5.84 24.03
N HIS A 132 14.61 6.16 23.92
CA HIS A 132 13.73 6.45 25.05
C HIS A 132 13.21 5.18 25.77
N GLN A 133 13.28 4.01 25.13
CA GLN A 133 12.81 2.72 25.66
C GLN A 133 13.96 1.85 26.19
N LEU A 134 15.19 2.33 26.11
CA LEU A 134 16.38 1.60 26.53
C LEU A 134 16.55 1.69 28.05
N PRO A 135 16.80 0.55 28.74
CA PRO A 135 17.16 0.56 30.15
C PRO A 135 18.36 1.49 30.43
N PRO A 136 18.38 2.19 31.58
CA PRO A 136 19.43 3.17 31.88
C PRO A 136 20.83 2.56 31.88
N ASP A 137 20.99 1.32 32.33
CA ASP A 137 22.27 0.60 32.33
C ASP A 137 22.82 0.36 30.92
N ARG A 138 21.92 0.03 29.98
CA ARG A 138 22.27 -0.19 28.57
C ARG A 138 22.63 1.09 27.86
N LYS A 139 21.97 2.19 28.22
CA LYS A 139 22.30 3.53 27.73
C LYS A 139 23.69 3.97 28.22
N ALA A 140 23.95 3.80 29.52
CA ALA A 140 25.25 4.10 30.12
C ALA A 140 26.40 3.26 29.51
N GLU A 141 26.15 1.98 29.20
CA GLU A 141 27.13 1.12 28.52
C GLU A 141 27.49 1.65 27.11
N LEU A 142 26.50 2.12 26.35
CA LEU A 142 26.71 2.73 25.04
C LEU A 142 27.38 4.10 25.13
N ASP A 143 26.98 4.92 26.10
CA ASP A 143 27.59 6.23 26.36
C ASP A 143 29.08 6.09 26.70
N ALA A 144 29.44 5.12 27.54
CA ALA A 144 30.83 4.81 27.88
C ALA A 144 31.66 4.34 26.66
N LEU A 145 31.00 3.73 25.66
CA LEU A 145 31.63 3.38 24.39
C LEU A 145 31.81 4.57 23.44
N GLY A 146 31.25 5.74 23.77
CA GLY A 146 31.22 6.91 22.90
C GLY A 146 30.24 6.74 21.74
N PHE A 147 29.11 6.07 21.99
CA PHE A 147 28.09 5.82 20.98
C PHE A 147 27.45 7.13 20.51
N VAL A 148 27.38 7.31 19.19
CA VAL A 148 26.80 8.50 18.58
C VAL A 148 25.29 8.32 18.45
N TRP A 149 24.54 9.01 19.31
CA TRP A 149 23.06 8.99 19.33
C TRP A 149 22.46 9.78 18.18
N ASP A 150 23.01 10.96 17.89
CA ASP A 150 22.62 11.74 16.73
C ASP A 150 23.57 11.49 15.54
N SER A 151 23.12 10.68 14.59
CA SER A 151 23.87 10.42 13.35
C SER A 151 24.05 11.67 12.47
N HIS A 152 23.26 12.73 12.68
CA HIS A 152 23.32 13.97 11.92
C HIS A 152 24.47 14.89 12.33
N GLU A 153 24.93 14.83 13.59
CA GLU A 153 26.02 15.69 14.07
C GLU A 153 27.36 15.38 13.39
N LEU A 154 27.70 14.10 13.23
CA LEU A 154 28.96 13.70 12.59
C LEU A 154 28.86 13.58 11.06
N THR A 155 27.65 13.54 10.48
CA THR A 155 27.49 13.61 9.02
C THR A 155 27.57 15.03 8.48
N PHE A 156 27.34 16.08 9.28
CA PHE A 156 27.44 17.46 8.79
C PHE A 156 28.86 17.79 8.32
N ASP A 157 29.88 17.50 9.14
CA ASP A 157 31.28 17.76 8.79
C ASP A 157 31.74 16.95 7.58
N ILE A 158 31.30 15.69 7.47
CA ILE A 158 31.59 14.82 6.32
C ILE A 158 30.90 15.35 5.05
N LYS A 159 29.67 15.85 5.15
CA LYS A 159 28.95 16.48 4.02
C LYS A 159 29.66 17.76 3.58
N VAL A 160 30.10 18.61 4.51
CA VAL A 160 30.87 19.83 4.22
C VAL A 160 32.21 19.50 3.55
N LEU A 161 32.93 18.49 4.05
CA LEU A 161 34.17 18.01 3.44
C LEU A 161 33.93 17.49 2.01
N ALA A 162 32.90 16.67 1.82
CA ALA A 162 32.53 16.15 0.50
C ALA A 162 32.10 17.27 -0.47
N LEU A 163 31.36 18.28 0.00
CA LEU A 163 30.98 19.46 -0.79
C LEU A 163 32.21 20.29 -1.20
N ASN A 164 33.19 20.45 -0.30
CA ASN A 164 34.45 21.12 -0.62
C ASN A 164 35.25 20.37 -1.70
N THR A 165 35.38 19.05 -1.57
CA THR A 165 36.03 18.23 -2.59
C THR A 165 35.28 18.28 -3.93
N TYR A 166 33.94 18.23 -3.91
CA TYR A 166 33.12 18.37 -5.11
C TYR A 166 33.34 19.74 -5.79
N LYS A 167 33.38 20.82 -4.99
CA LYS A 167 33.66 22.18 -5.46
C LYS A 167 35.03 22.28 -6.11
N GLN A 168 36.05 21.64 -5.55
CA GLN A 168 37.40 21.62 -6.13
C GLN A 168 37.45 20.88 -7.48
N LEU A 169 36.66 19.81 -7.63
CA LEU A 169 36.65 18.99 -8.86
C LEU A 169 35.78 19.58 -9.97
N HIS A 170 34.64 20.17 -9.63
CA HIS A 170 33.62 20.62 -10.59
C HIS A 170 33.48 22.14 -10.67
N GLY A 171 34.19 22.90 -9.83
CA GLY A 171 34.13 24.36 -9.78
C GLY A 171 32.85 24.94 -9.16
N HIS A 172 31.85 24.12 -8.86
CA HIS A 172 30.56 24.52 -8.31
C HIS A 172 30.06 23.55 -7.23
N VAL A 173 29.10 23.99 -6.41
CA VAL A 173 28.49 23.20 -5.33
C VAL A 173 27.14 22.58 -5.77
N HIS A 174 26.78 22.67 -7.06
CA HIS A 174 25.57 22.06 -7.59
C HIS A 174 25.76 20.56 -7.83
N VAL A 175 25.38 19.75 -6.83
CA VAL A 175 25.46 18.29 -6.88
C VAL A 175 24.16 17.71 -7.45
N PRO A 176 24.19 16.92 -8.54
CA PRO A 176 23.02 16.19 -9.05
C PRO A 176 22.41 15.27 -7.99
N PHE A 177 21.08 15.12 -7.97
CA PHE A 177 20.37 14.36 -6.93
C PHE A 177 20.87 12.91 -6.76
N GLU A 178 21.17 12.23 -7.87
CA GLU A 178 21.66 10.84 -7.87
C GLU A 178 23.18 10.70 -7.70
N PHE A 179 23.92 11.80 -7.53
CA PHE A 179 25.38 11.74 -7.41
C PHE A 179 25.82 11.02 -6.12
N LYS A 180 26.69 10.02 -6.30
CA LYS A 180 27.34 9.24 -5.24
C LYS A 180 28.84 9.43 -5.33
N VAL A 181 29.49 9.62 -4.18
CA VAL A 181 30.94 9.72 -4.11
C VAL A 181 31.57 8.39 -4.52
N PRO A 182 32.43 8.36 -5.56
CA PRO A 182 33.14 7.16 -5.98
C PRO A 182 34.05 6.62 -4.89
N ASP A 183 34.17 5.31 -4.74
CA ASP A 183 35.02 4.61 -3.77
C ASP A 183 36.42 4.25 -4.30
N THR A 184 36.71 4.60 -5.55
CA THR A 184 37.96 4.28 -6.25
C THR A 184 38.83 5.49 -6.58
N HIS A 185 38.36 6.70 -6.32
CA HIS A 185 39.00 7.92 -6.80
C HIS A 185 39.85 8.59 -5.70
N PRO A 186 41.18 8.76 -5.88
CA PRO A 186 42.09 9.22 -4.83
C PRO A 186 41.85 10.67 -4.37
N SER A 187 41.15 11.47 -5.17
CA SER A 187 40.79 12.86 -4.82
C SER A 187 39.71 12.97 -3.75
N TRP A 188 39.01 11.87 -3.41
CA TRP A 188 37.99 11.85 -2.36
C TRP A 188 38.54 11.27 -1.07
N PRO A 189 38.37 11.94 0.08
CA PRO A 189 38.73 11.36 1.38
C PRO A 189 38.00 10.02 1.61
N PRO A 190 38.66 8.98 2.16
CA PRO A 190 38.04 7.68 2.41
C PRO A 190 36.78 7.75 3.29
N THR A 191 36.70 8.77 4.13
CA THR A 191 35.54 9.06 5.00
C THR A 191 34.28 9.48 4.22
N CYS A 192 34.43 9.93 2.97
CA CYS A 192 33.34 10.39 2.11
C CYS A 192 32.90 9.34 1.07
N TRP A 193 33.62 8.22 0.94
CA TRP A 193 33.34 7.21 -0.09
C TRP A 193 31.94 6.61 0.05
N LYS A 194 31.28 6.35 -1.08
CA LYS A 194 29.90 5.82 -1.18
C LYS A 194 28.80 6.73 -0.59
N LEU A 195 29.15 7.93 -0.13
CA LEU A 195 28.16 8.91 0.32
C LEU A 195 27.26 9.33 -0.84
N LYS A 196 25.94 9.24 -0.67
CA LYS A 196 24.93 9.76 -1.61
C LYS A 196 24.86 11.29 -1.48
N LEU A 197 25.93 11.98 -1.90
CA LEU A 197 26.11 13.41 -1.69
C LEU A 197 24.97 14.24 -2.31
N GLY A 198 24.41 13.83 -3.45
CA GLY A 198 23.25 14.50 -4.06
C GLY A 198 22.02 14.56 -3.15
N ARG A 199 21.65 13.42 -2.56
CA ARG A 199 20.54 13.34 -1.58
C ARG A 199 20.88 14.09 -0.28
N ALA A 200 22.13 13.98 0.18
CA ALA A 200 22.57 14.66 1.39
C ALA A 200 22.49 16.19 1.27
N VAL A 201 22.77 16.75 0.09
CA VAL A 201 22.65 18.19 -0.21
C VAL A 201 21.19 18.59 -0.37
N HIS A 202 20.37 17.77 -1.01
CA HIS A 202 18.92 17.99 -1.09
C HIS A 202 18.29 18.05 0.31
N ASP A 203 18.63 17.10 1.18
CA ASP A 203 18.16 17.10 2.59
C ASP A 203 18.62 18.35 3.35
N LEU A 204 19.86 18.82 3.12
CA LEU A 204 20.37 20.05 3.73
C LEU A 204 19.57 21.28 3.26
N ARG A 205 19.20 21.35 1.97
CA ARG A 205 18.36 22.42 1.42
C ARG A 205 16.95 22.40 2.00
N CYS A 206 16.30 21.22 2.03
CA CYS A 206 14.94 21.06 2.56
C CYS A 206 14.85 21.34 4.07
N ARG A 207 15.94 21.19 4.82
CA ARG A 207 16.00 21.43 6.27
C ARG A 207 16.70 22.75 6.63
N GLY A 208 16.84 23.67 5.67
CA GLY A 208 17.49 24.97 5.84
C GLY A 208 17.03 25.74 7.08
N ASP A 209 15.74 25.69 7.39
CA ASP A 209 15.13 26.42 8.50
C ASP A 209 15.38 25.80 9.89
N HIS A 210 15.86 24.55 9.94
CA HIS A 210 16.12 23.80 11.18
C HIS A 210 17.62 23.65 11.47
N LEU A 211 18.50 24.25 10.66
CA LEU A 211 19.94 24.28 10.89
C LEU A 211 20.31 25.38 11.90
N THR A 212 21.30 25.11 12.73
CA THR A 212 21.83 26.15 13.63
C THR A 212 22.47 27.28 12.80
N PRO A 213 22.43 28.53 13.28
CA PRO A 213 23.00 29.68 12.57
C PRO A 213 24.45 29.45 12.12
N GLU A 214 25.28 28.84 12.99
CA GLU A 214 26.70 28.58 12.70
C GLU A 214 26.88 27.57 11.56
N ARG A 215 25.98 26.58 11.44
CA ARG A 215 26.03 25.58 10.36
C ARG A 215 25.55 26.17 9.04
N ARG A 216 24.58 27.08 9.10
CA ARG A 216 24.11 27.83 7.94
C ARG A 216 25.22 28.72 7.39
N ASP A 217 25.93 29.44 8.26
CA ASP A 217 27.08 30.27 7.88
C ASP A 217 28.21 29.46 7.22
N VAL A 218 28.50 28.26 7.72
CA VAL A 218 29.48 27.35 7.10
C VAL A 218 29.06 26.97 5.68
N LEU A 219 27.78 26.66 5.44
CA LEU A 219 27.28 26.31 4.11
C LEU A 219 27.26 27.54 3.19
N ASP A 220 26.80 28.69 3.67
CA ASP A 220 26.76 29.94 2.93
C ASP A 220 28.15 30.40 2.49
N ALA A 221 29.18 30.15 3.31
CA ALA A 221 30.58 30.38 2.97
C ALA A 221 31.15 29.41 1.91
N LEU A 222 30.51 28.27 1.65
CA LEU A 222 30.90 27.36 0.56
C LEU A 222 30.41 27.84 -0.82
N GLY A 223 29.39 28.70 -0.86
CA GLY A 223 28.88 29.29 -2.10
C GLY A 223 29.88 30.21 -2.78
N TYR A 224 29.74 30.40 -4.10
CA TYR A 224 30.37 31.54 -4.76
C TYR A 224 29.57 32.79 -4.38
N VAL A 225 30.25 33.93 -4.24
CA VAL A 225 29.56 35.19 -3.94
C VAL A 225 28.54 35.49 -5.06
N PRO A 226 27.23 35.62 -4.75
CA PRO A 226 26.59 35.46 -3.45
C PRO A 226 25.81 34.11 -3.32
N LEU A 227 26.10 33.41 -2.21
CA LEU A 227 25.26 32.43 -1.50
C LEU A 227 25.32 30.95 -1.93
N PHE A 228 25.25 30.08 -0.93
CA PHE A 228 24.87 28.68 -1.11
C PHE A 228 23.45 28.66 -1.66
N VAL A 229 23.28 28.01 -2.81
CA VAL A 229 22.00 28.00 -3.52
C VAL A 229 21.01 27.13 -2.74
N TRP A 230 20.21 27.78 -1.90
CA TRP A 230 19.09 27.19 -1.17
C TRP A 230 17.95 26.86 -2.13
N ASP A 231 17.72 27.71 -3.13
CA ASP A 231 16.75 27.48 -4.20
C ASP A 231 17.45 27.21 -5.55
N SER A 232 17.44 25.95 -5.98
CA SER A 232 18.01 25.52 -7.27
C SER A 232 17.32 26.13 -8.50
N HIS A 233 16.13 26.71 -8.37
CA HIS A 233 15.35 27.24 -9.49
C HIS A 233 15.78 28.64 -9.91
N GLU A 234 16.32 29.46 -9.02
CA GLU A 234 16.73 30.85 -9.31
C GLU A 234 17.88 30.94 -10.32
N LEU A 235 18.87 30.02 -10.27
CA LEU A 235 20.04 30.04 -11.15
C LEU A 235 19.75 29.54 -12.58
N ASN A 236 18.69 28.74 -12.75
CA ASN A 236 18.28 28.23 -14.04
C ASN A 236 17.61 29.29 -14.93
N TRP A 237 17.09 30.37 -14.35
CA TRP A 237 16.32 31.35 -15.11
C TRP A 237 17.20 32.27 -15.96
N ASP A 238 18.30 32.80 -15.39
CA ASP A 238 19.23 33.67 -16.12
C ASP A 238 19.96 32.94 -17.25
N MET A 239 20.38 31.69 -17.02
CA MET A 239 20.98 30.86 -18.06
C MET A 239 19.98 30.52 -19.18
N LYS A 240 18.72 30.21 -18.84
CA LYS A 240 17.66 29.98 -19.84
C LYS A 240 17.36 31.25 -20.63
N LEU A 241 17.29 32.41 -19.98
CA LEU A 241 17.11 33.71 -20.62
C LEU A 241 18.25 34.03 -21.60
N GLN A 242 19.50 33.79 -21.20
CA GLN A 242 20.67 33.99 -22.06
C GLN A 242 20.66 33.03 -23.26
N ALA A 243 20.34 31.75 -23.05
CA ALA A 243 20.21 30.76 -24.11
C ALA A 243 19.09 31.13 -25.11
N LEU A 244 17.94 31.61 -24.63
CA LEU A 244 16.84 32.09 -25.46
C LEU A 244 17.20 33.35 -26.25
N ALA A 245 17.96 34.27 -25.64
CA ALA A 245 18.45 35.47 -26.31
C ALA A 245 19.41 35.12 -27.48
N THR A 246 20.32 34.17 -27.26
CA THR A 246 21.23 33.66 -28.29
C THR A 246 20.47 32.90 -29.39
N PHE A 247 19.50 32.06 -29.03
CA PHE A 247 18.64 31.36 -30.01
C PHE A 247 17.93 32.34 -30.94
N LYS A 248 17.35 33.41 -30.37
CA LYS A 248 16.69 34.47 -31.15
C LYS A 248 17.64 35.17 -32.13
N GLN A 249 18.88 35.41 -31.74
CA GLN A 249 19.90 36.04 -32.60
C GLN A 249 20.33 35.12 -33.75
N VAL A 250 20.44 33.80 -33.53
CA VAL A 250 20.96 32.85 -34.51
C VAL A 250 19.90 32.42 -35.54
N PHE A 251 18.65 32.20 -35.10
CA PHE A 251 17.59 31.62 -35.94
C PHE A 251 16.56 32.63 -36.47
N GLY A 252 16.75 33.93 -36.18
CA GLY A 252 16.16 35.07 -36.89
C GLY A 252 14.74 34.88 -37.44
N GLY A 253 13.73 34.70 -36.57
CA GLY A 253 12.35 34.62 -37.05
C GLY A 253 11.26 34.51 -35.98
N THR A 254 11.41 33.70 -34.94
CA THR A 254 10.41 33.57 -33.85
C THR A 254 11.05 32.88 -32.63
N LEU A 255 10.60 33.16 -31.40
CA LEU A 255 11.08 32.51 -30.17
C LEU A 255 10.46 31.12 -29.93
N VAL A 256 10.12 30.40 -31.02
CA VAL A 256 9.56 29.05 -30.97
C VAL A 256 10.72 28.07 -31.11
N VAL A 257 11.18 27.53 -29.99
CA VAL A 257 12.25 26.53 -29.96
C VAL A 257 11.61 25.13 -30.09
N PRO A 258 11.95 24.34 -31.13
CA PRO A 258 11.48 22.95 -31.24
C PRO A 258 11.87 22.12 -30.01
N GLN A 259 11.04 21.15 -29.61
CA GLN A 259 11.25 20.33 -28.41
C GLN A 259 12.57 19.52 -28.46
N ASP A 260 12.98 19.13 -29.67
CA ASP A 260 14.16 18.32 -29.96
C ASP A 260 15.41 19.18 -30.25
N PHE A 261 15.31 20.51 -30.08
CA PHE A 261 16.42 21.41 -30.34
C PHE A 261 17.50 21.28 -29.25
N VAL A 262 18.60 20.62 -29.61
CA VAL A 262 19.83 20.57 -28.82
C VAL A 262 20.78 21.64 -29.34
N VAL A 263 21.29 22.49 -28.44
CA VAL A 263 22.32 23.50 -28.79
C VAL A 263 23.53 22.75 -29.38
N PRO A 264 23.85 22.93 -30.68
CA PRO A 264 24.94 22.20 -31.31
C PRO A 264 26.27 22.57 -30.65
N SER A 265 27.15 21.58 -30.42
CA SER A 265 28.50 21.82 -29.89
C SER A 265 29.45 22.53 -30.86
N THR A 266 28.99 22.81 -32.10
CA THR A 266 29.75 23.48 -33.17
C THR A 266 28.85 24.40 -34.01
N ALA A 267 29.36 25.55 -34.45
CA ALA A 267 28.60 26.56 -35.19
C ALA A 267 27.96 26.02 -36.50
N PRO A 268 26.71 26.40 -36.84
CA PRO A 268 25.98 25.78 -37.93
C PRO A 268 26.39 26.33 -39.31
N LYS A 269 26.59 25.42 -40.27
CA LYS A 269 26.64 25.74 -41.71
C LYS A 269 25.24 25.60 -42.30
N ALA A 270 24.87 26.59 -43.11
CA ALA A 270 23.57 26.67 -43.77
C ALA A 270 23.37 25.59 -44.84
N ASN A 271 22.09 25.20 -44.99
CA ASN A 271 21.41 24.53 -46.11
C ASN A 271 20.97 23.09 -45.84
N ILE A 272 19.67 22.92 -45.56
CA ILE A 272 18.92 21.73 -46.00
C ILE A 272 17.58 22.20 -46.58
N SER A 273 17.31 21.68 -47.78
CA SER A 273 16.21 21.99 -48.68
C SER A 273 14.89 21.34 -48.24
N ASN A 274 13.81 22.09 -48.41
CA ASN A 274 12.42 21.65 -48.27
C ASN A 274 12.09 20.47 -49.20
N THR A 275 11.56 19.39 -48.64
CA THR A 275 10.70 18.45 -49.40
C THR A 275 9.46 18.09 -48.59
N THR A 276 8.32 18.15 -49.27
CA THR A 276 6.94 18.23 -48.76
C THR A 276 6.27 16.85 -48.66
N SER A 277 6.99 15.82 -48.20
CA SER A 277 6.49 14.44 -48.17
C SER A 277 6.16 13.89 -46.77
N ASP A 278 6.72 14.46 -45.69
CA ASP A 278 6.61 13.87 -44.34
C ASP A 278 5.44 14.37 -43.47
N ARG A 279 4.53 15.18 -44.02
CA ARG A 279 3.48 15.83 -43.22
C ARG A 279 2.30 14.93 -42.81
N ARG A 280 2.27 13.65 -43.19
CA ARG A 280 1.17 12.74 -42.79
C ARG A 280 1.53 11.72 -41.71
N ASP A 281 2.82 11.44 -41.50
CA ASP A 281 3.26 10.46 -40.50
C ASP A 281 3.76 11.12 -39.19
N LEU A 282 3.65 12.45 -39.09
CA LEU A 282 4.04 13.24 -37.90
C LEU A 282 2.85 13.62 -36.99
N MET A 283 1.68 12.99 -37.15
CA MET A 283 0.44 13.40 -36.47
C MET A 283 -0.15 12.40 -35.47
N GLU A 284 0.61 11.41 -35.01
CA GLU A 284 0.23 10.56 -33.87
C GLU A 284 1.43 10.31 -32.92
N LEU A 285 1.88 11.35 -32.23
CA LEU A 285 2.42 11.13 -30.89
C LEU A 285 1.21 10.82 -30.00
N GLY A 286 0.80 9.55 -29.96
CA GLY A 286 -0.37 9.10 -29.22
C GLY A 286 -0.29 9.49 -27.75
N PHE A 287 -1.44 9.63 -27.08
CA PHE A 287 -1.49 9.97 -25.65
C PHE A 287 -0.67 9.00 -24.79
N LEU A 288 -0.53 7.76 -25.25
CA LEU A 288 0.24 6.68 -24.61
C LEU A 288 1.70 6.58 -25.08
N ALA A 289 2.22 7.54 -25.84
CA ALA A 289 3.63 7.56 -26.24
C ALA A 289 4.55 7.61 -25.01
N GLU A 290 5.74 7.04 -25.10
CA GLU A 290 6.71 7.01 -23.99
C GLU A 290 7.15 8.42 -23.55
N GLU A 291 7.09 9.38 -24.47
CA GLU A 291 7.45 10.78 -24.26
C GLU A 291 6.34 11.59 -23.58
N ASN A 292 5.12 11.05 -23.50
CA ASN A 292 3.99 11.71 -22.85
C ASN A 292 3.92 11.35 -21.36
N ASP A 293 4.59 12.14 -20.53
CA ASP A 293 4.61 11.94 -19.08
C ASP A 293 3.21 11.89 -18.45
N CYS A 294 2.24 12.63 -19.01
CA CYS A 294 0.87 12.65 -18.49
C CYS A 294 0.17 11.30 -18.72
N GLY A 295 0.18 10.82 -19.97
CA GLY A 295 -0.40 9.55 -20.33
C GLY A 295 0.31 8.37 -19.64
N GLN A 296 1.63 8.40 -19.57
CA GLN A 296 2.41 7.38 -18.86
C GLN A 296 2.12 7.35 -17.35
N SER A 297 1.97 8.52 -16.71
CA SER A 297 1.63 8.59 -15.29
C SER A 297 0.25 8.00 -15.02
N LEU A 298 -0.74 8.33 -15.84
CA LEU A 298 -2.10 7.81 -15.71
C LEU A 298 -2.18 6.30 -16.02
N LEU A 299 -1.47 5.83 -17.06
CA LEU A 299 -1.36 4.41 -17.39
C LEU A 299 -0.72 3.60 -16.26
N ARG A 300 0.38 4.10 -15.67
CA ARG A 300 1.02 3.48 -14.51
C ARG A 300 0.06 3.39 -13.33
N LEU A 301 -0.73 4.45 -13.10
CA LEU A 301 -1.73 4.45 -12.04
C LEU A 301 -2.77 3.33 -12.25
N VAL A 302 -3.39 3.25 -13.42
CA VAL A 302 -4.37 2.19 -13.78
C VAL A 302 -3.76 0.79 -13.65
N SER A 303 -2.52 0.61 -14.13
CA SER A 303 -1.81 -0.68 -14.02
C SER A 303 -1.59 -1.10 -12.56
N ARG A 304 -1.21 -0.15 -11.69
CA ARG A 304 -1.04 -0.40 -10.26
C ARG A 304 -2.38 -0.70 -9.60
N GLY A 305 -3.45 -0.03 -10.01
CA GLY A 305 -4.78 -0.29 -9.48
C GLY A 305 -5.25 -1.72 -9.75
N SER A 306 -5.02 -2.21 -10.96
CA SER A 306 -5.29 -3.61 -11.32
C SER A 306 -4.46 -4.59 -10.48
N ALA A 307 -3.18 -4.31 -10.26
CA ALA A 307 -2.30 -5.14 -9.43
C ALA A 307 -2.76 -5.19 -7.96
N ILE A 308 -3.19 -4.06 -7.38
CA ILE A 308 -3.70 -3.98 -6.01
C ILE A 308 -4.98 -4.82 -5.86
N ILE A 309 -5.91 -4.75 -6.82
CA ILE A 309 -7.14 -5.55 -6.78
C ILE A 309 -6.82 -7.04 -6.87
N ALA A 310 -5.87 -7.44 -7.72
CA ALA A 310 -5.43 -8.83 -7.82
C ALA A 310 -4.87 -9.33 -6.47
N GLU A 311 -4.02 -8.54 -5.80
CA GLU A 311 -3.49 -8.88 -4.48
C GLU A 311 -4.60 -8.92 -3.41
N LEU A 312 -5.55 -7.97 -3.44
CA LEU A 312 -6.72 -7.95 -2.56
C LEU A 312 -7.50 -9.25 -2.67
N LEU A 313 -7.86 -9.66 -3.88
CA LEU A 313 -8.62 -10.88 -4.11
C LEU A 313 -7.83 -12.11 -3.64
N ARG A 314 -6.53 -12.18 -3.93
CA ARG A 314 -5.64 -13.27 -3.50
C ARG A 314 -5.56 -13.38 -1.99
N LEU A 315 -5.33 -12.27 -1.29
CA LEU A 315 -5.25 -12.24 0.17
C LEU A 315 -6.60 -12.53 0.81
N SER A 316 -7.70 -12.06 0.23
CA SER A 316 -9.04 -12.29 0.78
C SER A 316 -9.43 -13.77 0.84
N ASN A 317 -8.90 -14.59 -0.07
CA ASN A 317 -9.12 -16.04 -0.07
C ASN A 317 -8.25 -16.79 0.97
N ASN A 318 -7.29 -16.10 1.60
CA ASN A 318 -6.30 -16.68 2.50
C ASN A 318 -6.25 -15.94 3.85
N ILE A 319 -7.39 -15.42 4.31
CA ILE A 319 -7.50 -14.79 5.64
C ILE A 319 -7.46 -15.90 6.71
N PRO A 320 -6.51 -15.86 7.67
CA PRO A 320 -6.53 -16.79 8.78
C PRO A 320 -7.81 -16.63 9.63
N GLY A 321 -8.49 -17.74 9.92
CA GLY A 321 -9.79 -17.74 10.60
C GLY A 321 -9.81 -17.01 11.94
N ILE A 322 -8.68 -16.96 12.64
CA ILE A 322 -8.49 -16.22 13.89
C ILE A 322 -8.83 -14.72 13.77
N PHE A 323 -8.61 -14.10 12.61
CA PHE A 323 -8.96 -12.69 12.40
C PHE A 323 -10.46 -12.48 12.15
N LEU A 324 -11.16 -13.51 11.65
CA LEU A 324 -12.60 -13.47 11.39
C LEU A 324 -13.43 -13.68 12.67
N GLY A 325 -12.84 -14.30 13.69
CA GLY A 325 -13.42 -14.48 15.02
C GLY A 325 -13.60 -15.95 15.41
N SER A 326 -14.13 -16.20 16.60
CA SER A 326 -14.16 -17.53 17.22
C SER A 326 -14.86 -18.61 16.41
N ALA A 327 -15.90 -18.26 15.65
CA ALA A 327 -16.66 -19.19 14.82
C ALA A 327 -15.85 -19.76 13.63
N PHE A 328 -14.78 -19.09 13.23
CA PHE A 328 -13.97 -19.44 12.06
C PHE A 328 -12.64 -20.12 12.44
N VAL A 329 -12.44 -20.40 13.74
CA VAL A 329 -11.23 -21.06 14.22
C VAL A 329 -11.44 -22.58 14.24
N GLU A 330 -10.85 -23.25 13.24
CA GLU A 330 -10.92 -24.71 13.07
C GLU A 330 -10.10 -25.46 14.14
N ASP A 331 -8.88 -24.98 14.42
CA ASP A 331 -7.99 -25.57 15.41
C ASP A 331 -8.27 -25.01 16.82
N PRO A 332 -8.71 -25.84 17.79
CA PRO A 332 -8.95 -25.40 19.16
C PRO A 332 -7.73 -24.74 19.81
N GLU A 333 -6.50 -25.13 19.44
CA GLU A 333 -5.28 -24.52 20.00
C GLU A 333 -5.10 -23.06 19.55
N GLN A 334 -5.65 -22.65 18.41
CA GLN A 334 -5.55 -21.28 17.91
C GLN A 334 -6.54 -20.32 18.57
N ARG A 335 -7.53 -20.84 19.31
CA ARG A 335 -8.52 -19.98 20.01
C ARG A 335 -7.88 -19.11 21.08
N LYS A 336 -6.76 -19.55 21.65
CA LYS A 336 -5.95 -18.75 22.60
C LYS A 336 -5.49 -17.41 22.00
N TYR A 337 -5.31 -17.33 20.68
CA TYR A 337 -4.90 -16.08 20.02
C TYR A 337 -6.00 -15.02 20.03
N LEU A 338 -7.26 -15.38 20.25
CA LEU A 338 -8.36 -14.40 20.26
C LEU A 338 -8.23 -13.42 21.44
N ASP A 339 -7.60 -13.83 22.54
CA ASP A 339 -7.47 -13.03 23.76
C ASP A 339 -6.43 -11.89 23.62
N ILE A 340 -5.55 -11.97 22.61
CA ILE A 340 -4.50 -10.98 22.30
C ILE A 340 -4.80 -10.14 21.03
N LEU A 341 -5.87 -10.47 20.30
CA LEU A 341 -6.27 -9.76 19.09
C LEU A 341 -7.19 -8.60 19.44
N PHE A 342 -6.65 -7.39 19.37
CA PHE A 342 -7.37 -6.16 19.70
C PHE A 342 -7.87 -5.42 18.46
N ASP A 343 -8.95 -4.66 18.63
CA ASP A 343 -9.48 -3.76 17.60
C ASP A 343 -8.93 -2.33 17.79
N PHE A 344 -9.48 -1.35 17.07
CA PHE A 344 -9.02 0.03 17.17
C PHE A 344 -9.29 0.70 18.53
N ALA A 345 -9.99 0.06 19.48
CA ALA A 345 -10.02 0.53 20.86
C ALA A 345 -8.63 0.53 21.51
N TYR A 346 -7.72 -0.35 21.05
CA TYR A 346 -6.32 -0.38 21.48
C TYR A 346 -5.64 0.99 21.37
N LEU A 347 -5.86 1.71 20.26
CA LEU A 347 -5.22 3.00 20.00
C LEU A 347 -5.62 4.10 20.98
N LYS A 348 -6.73 3.94 21.70
CA LYS A 348 -7.17 4.93 22.70
C LYS A 348 -6.42 4.78 24.01
N ASN A 349 -6.25 3.54 24.49
CA ASN A 349 -5.62 3.22 25.78
C ASN A 349 -4.58 2.08 25.63
N PRO A 350 -3.47 2.25 24.87
CA PRO A 350 -2.54 1.14 24.63
C PRO A 350 -1.98 0.52 25.92
N GLU A 351 -1.71 1.35 26.94
CA GLU A 351 -1.17 0.91 28.22
C GLU A 351 -2.05 -0.12 28.94
N GLU A 352 -3.38 -0.01 28.85
CA GLU A 352 -4.30 -0.94 29.50
C GLU A 352 -4.22 -2.34 28.87
N PHE A 353 -4.21 -2.40 27.55
CA PHE A 353 -4.09 -3.64 26.79
C PHE A 353 -2.71 -4.27 26.98
N GLU A 354 -1.65 -3.47 26.88
CA GLU A 354 -0.29 -3.95 27.07
C GLU A 354 -0.05 -4.40 28.52
N ASN A 355 -0.58 -3.70 29.53
CA ASN A 355 -0.49 -4.16 30.92
C ASN A 355 -1.26 -5.48 31.14
N ARG A 356 -2.43 -5.65 30.50
CA ARG A 356 -3.18 -6.91 30.56
C ARG A 356 -2.37 -8.07 29.97
N VAL A 357 -1.74 -7.87 28.82
CA VAL A 357 -0.86 -8.89 28.22
C VAL A 357 0.35 -9.11 29.11
N ASN A 358 1.07 -8.06 29.51
CA ASN A 358 2.32 -8.15 30.27
C ASN A 358 2.18 -8.68 31.70
N SER A 359 1.01 -8.54 32.34
CA SER A 359 0.76 -9.05 33.69
C SER A 359 0.47 -10.54 33.73
N ASP A 360 0.05 -11.13 32.61
CA ASP A 360 -0.25 -12.55 32.48
C ASP A 360 0.87 -13.26 31.70
N THR A 361 1.54 -14.19 32.36
CA THR A 361 2.67 -14.93 31.75
C THR A 361 2.22 -15.86 30.63
N ASP A 362 0.98 -16.37 30.70
CA ASP A 362 0.44 -17.26 29.66
C ASP A 362 0.01 -16.44 28.43
N LEU A 363 -0.57 -15.25 28.61
CA LEU A 363 -0.89 -14.36 27.49
C LEU A 363 0.35 -13.81 26.79
N LEU A 364 1.43 -13.53 27.53
CA LEU A 364 2.71 -13.13 26.94
C LEU A 364 3.29 -14.21 26.02
N ASP A 365 3.26 -15.48 26.45
CA ASP A 365 3.72 -16.60 25.62
C ASP A 365 2.88 -16.72 24.35
N VAL A 366 1.57 -16.55 24.48
CA VAL A 366 0.62 -16.61 23.36
C VAL A 366 0.85 -15.46 22.38
N ASP A 367 1.16 -14.26 22.87
CA ASP A 367 1.48 -13.08 22.05
C ASP A 367 2.79 -13.28 21.28
N ASP A 368 3.86 -13.72 21.94
CA ASP A 368 5.14 -14.03 21.30
C ASP A 368 4.98 -15.13 20.22
N GLU A 369 4.21 -16.19 20.52
CA GLU A 369 3.92 -17.28 19.58
C GLU A 369 3.11 -16.78 18.37
N PHE A 370 2.09 -15.95 18.62
CA PHE A 370 1.25 -15.40 17.56
C PHE A 370 2.05 -14.50 16.63
N MET A 371 2.83 -13.56 17.18
CA MET A 371 3.62 -12.62 16.38
C MET A 371 4.66 -13.35 15.51
N GLY A 372 5.33 -14.37 16.06
CA GLY A 372 6.30 -15.17 15.30
C GLY A 372 5.68 -15.99 14.17
N ASN A 373 4.46 -16.50 14.35
CA ASN A 373 3.78 -17.33 13.33
C ASN A 373 3.07 -16.50 12.25
N HIS A 374 2.68 -15.26 12.53
CA HIS A 374 1.83 -14.46 11.65
C HIS A 374 2.52 -13.20 11.08
N GLU A 375 3.81 -12.99 11.34
CA GLU A 375 4.54 -11.82 10.84
C GLU A 375 4.41 -11.65 9.32
N ASP A 376 4.70 -12.68 8.53
CA ASP A 376 4.68 -12.60 7.06
C ASP A 376 3.30 -12.28 6.49
N ILE A 377 2.24 -12.85 7.08
CA ILE A 377 0.87 -12.65 6.60
C ILE A 377 0.36 -11.26 6.99
N LEU A 378 0.70 -10.80 8.21
CA LEU A 378 0.39 -9.44 8.67
C LEU A 378 1.11 -8.40 7.79
N ASP A 379 2.39 -8.63 7.46
CA ASP A 379 3.15 -7.75 6.57
C ASP A 379 2.48 -7.60 5.20
N ARG A 380 1.98 -8.70 4.63
CA ARG A 380 1.28 -8.67 3.34
C ARG A 380 -0.08 -7.97 3.39
N PHE A 381 -0.89 -8.22 4.43
CA PHE A 381 -2.16 -7.51 4.61
C PHE A 381 -1.95 -6.00 4.83
N TYR A 382 -0.98 -5.62 5.65
CA TYR A 382 -0.67 -4.21 5.87
C TYR A 382 -0.19 -3.53 4.59
N GLN A 383 0.71 -4.18 3.83
CA GLN A 383 1.17 -3.66 2.53
C GLN A 383 0.00 -3.49 1.55
N LEU A 384 -0.99 -4.39 1.55
CA LEU A 384 -2.20 -4.22 0.75
C LEU A 384 -2.97 -2.95 1.15
N PHE A 385 -3.23 -2.76 2.45
CA PHE A 385 -3.98 -1.59 2.93
C PHE A 385 -3.23 -0.28 2.66
N ASP A 386 -1.93 -0.24 2.92
CA ASP A 386 -1.05 0.88 2.60
C ASP A 386 -0.99 1.14 1.09
N SER A 387 -0.99 0.10 0.25
CA SER A 387 -1.03 0.27 -1.21
C SER A 387 -2.34 0.86 -1.72
N ILE A 388 -3.49 0.51 -1.12
CA ILE A 388 -4.79 1.12 -1.45
C ILE A 388 -4.79 2.60 -1.06
N TYR A 389 -4.21 2.95 0.09
CA TYR A 389 -4.06 4.35 0.50
C TYR A 389 -3.12 5.13 -0.44
N LYS A 390 -1.94 4.57 -0.75
CA LYS A 390 -0.99 5.14 -1.72
C LYS A 390 -1.60 5.29 -3.11
N TYR A 391 -2.49 4.37 -3.51
CA TYR A 391 -3.26 4.51 -4.74
C TYR A 391 -4.02 5.82 -4.82
N ILE A 392 -4.86 6.10 -3.81
CA ILE A 392 -5.64 7.33 -3.81
C ILE A 392 -4.76 8.56 -3.63
N GLN A 393 -3.70 8.49 -2.82
CA GLN A 393 -2.76 9.62 -2.72
C GLN A 393 -2.14 9.99 -4.07
N ASP A 394 -1.68 9.00 -4.84
CA ASP A 394 -1.08 9.28 -6.14
C ASP A 394 -2.10 9.73 -7.18
N PHE A 395 -3.35 9.24 -7.11
CA PHE A 395 -4.44 9.77 -7.93
C PHE A 395 -4.73 11.25 -7.60
N LEU A 396 -4.81 11.59 -6.32
CA LEU A 396 -5.03 12.97 -5.88
C LEU A 396 -3.85 13.87 -6.28
N ALA A 397 -2.62 13.38 -6.14
CA ALA A 397 -1.42 14.11 -6.57
C ALA A 397 -1.41 14.32 -8.09
N PHE A 398 -1.85 13.33 -8.87
CA PHE A 398 -2.01 13.47 -10.32
C PHE A 398 -3.06 14.54 -10.68
N CYS A 399 -4.21 14.54 -10.00
CA CYS A 399 -5.22 15.59 -10.19
C CYS A 399 -4.69 16.99 -9.85
N ASP A 400 -3.97 17.13 -8.74
CA ASP A 400 -3.34 18.39 -8.32
C ASP A 400 -2.27 18.87 -9.31
N GLN A 401 -1.47 17.94 -9.86
CA GLN A 401 -0.49 18.23 -10.92
C GLN A 401 -1.17 18.73 -12.21
N LEU A 402 -2.32 18.16 -12.57
CA LEU A 402 -3.12 18.62 -13.71
C LEU A 402 -3.67 20.02 -13.49
N GLU A 403 -4.22 20.30 -12.30
CA GLU A 403 -4.77 21.60 -11.95
C GLU A 403 -3.67 22.69 -11.96
N LYS A 404 -2.48 22.37 -11.46
CA LYS A 404 -1.32 23.27 -11.43
C LYS A 404 -0.60 23.41 -12.77
N GLY A 405 -1.02 22.69 -13.80
CA GLY A 405 -0.42 22.75 -15.14
C GLY A 405 0.99 22.15 -15.20
N PHE A 406 1.31 21.16 -14.36
CA PHE A 406 2.58 20.43 -14.42
C PHE A 406 2.80 19.80 -15.80
N PHE A 407 1.72 19.26 -16.38
CA PHE A 407 1.69 18.76 -17.73
C PHE A 407 1.34 19.90 -18.70
N ILE A 408 2.36 20.58 -19.24
CA ILE A 408 2.21 21.82 -20.05
C ILE A 408 1.13 21.71 -21.14
N GLN A 409 0.95 20.53 -21.75
CA GLN A 409 0.02 20.29 -22.84
C GLN A 409 -1.35 19.72 -22.41
N HIS A 410 -1.48 19.27 -21.16
CA HIS A 410 -2.63 18.49 -20.69
C HIS A 410 -3.30 19.13 -19.48
N ASN A 411 -4.61 19.30 -19.59
CA ASN A 411 -5.51 19.61 -18.49
C ASN A 411 -6.65 18.58 -18.49
N LEU A 412 -7.49 18.61 -17.46
CA LEU A 412 -8.59 17.66 -17.29
C LEU A 412 -9.52 17.59 -18.51
N ALA A 413 -9.88 18.73 -19.11
CA ALA A 413 -10.73 18.78 -20.29
C ALA A 413 -10.05 18.15 -21.52
N ASN A 414 -8.78 18.47 -21.78
CA ASN A 414 -8.01 17.94 -22.90
C ASN A 414 -7.83 16.42 -22.79
N ILE A 415 -7.61 15.91 -21.57
CA ILE A 415 -7.52 14.46 -21.32
C ILE A 415 -8.84 13.77 -21.66
N LEU A 416 -9.97 14.35 -21.24
CA LEU A 416 -11.30 13.79 -21.51
C LEU A 416 -11.74 13.95 -22.98
N LEU A 417 -11.11 14.84 -23.76
CA LEU A 417 -11.32 14.92 -25.21
C LEU A 417 -10.56 13.82 -25.95
N ASN A 418 -9.44 13.34 -25.39
CA ASN A 418 -8.69 12.22 -25.95
C ASN A 418 -9.36 10.88 -25.55
N THR A 419 -9.47 9.94 -26.50
CA THR A 419 -10.09 8.64 -26.25
C THR A 419 -9.37 7.83 -25.17
N ASP A 420 -8.05 7.67 -25.28
CA ASP A 420 -7.24 6.90 -24.34
C ASP A 420 -7.21 7.58 -22.96
N GLY A 421 -7.07 8.91 -22.97
CA GLY A 421 -7.11 9.72 -21.75
C GLY A 421 -8.44 9.61 -21.00
N ALA A 422 -9.57 9.66 -21.73
CA ALA A 422 -10.89 9.48 -21.15
C ALA A 422 -11.07 8.09 -20.55
N GLN A 423 -10.68 7.03 -21.28
CA GLN A 423 -10.74 5.65 -20.78
C GLN A 423 -9.92 5.48 -19.50
N LEU A 424 -8.64 5.87 -19.54
CA LEU A 424 -7.74 5.70 -18.41
C LEU A 424 -8.16 6.51 -17.18
N LEU A 425 -8.68 7.74 -17.36
CA LEU A 425 -9.13 8.56 -16.24
C LEU A 425 -10.40 7.99 -15.59
N CYS A 426 -11.34 7.51 -16.42
CA CYS A 426 -12.54 6.82 -15.94
C CYS A 426 -12.16 5.55 -15.17
N GLU A 427 -11.24 4.75 -15.72
CA GLU A 427 -10.76 3.52 -15.10
C GLU A 427 -9.98 3.77 -13.81
N ALA A 428 -9.13 4.78 -13.76
CA ALA A 428 -8.37 5.12 -12.56
C ALA A 428 -9.29 5.40 -11.36
N LEU A 429 -10.36 6.17 -11.58
CA LEU A 429 -11.37 6.47 -10.56
C LEU A 429 -12.22 5.23 -10.22
N TYR A 430 -12.64 4.48 -11.23
CA TYR A 430 -13.40 3.24 -11.07
C TYR A 430 -12.65 2.18 -10.26
N LEU A 431 -11.38 1.93 -10.57
CA LEU A 431 -10.55 0.95 -9.87
C LEU A 431 -10.42 1.29 -8.38
N TYR A 432 -10.31 2.57 -8.03
CA TYR A 432 -10.33 2.97 -6.62
C TYR A 432 -11.66 2.62 -5.94
N GLY A 433 -12.79 2.94 -6.56
CA GLY A 433 -14.10 2.58 -6.04
C GLY A 433 -14.29 1.07 -5.91
N VAL A 434 -13.77 0.29 -6.87
CA VAL A 434 -13.75 -1.17 -6.81
C VAL A 434 -12.91 -1.67 -5.64
N MET A 435 -11.71 -1.11 -5.41
CA MET A 435 -10.88 -1.47 -4.25
C MET A 435 -11.64 -1.27 -2.94
N LEU A 436 -12.35 -0.16 -2.78
CA LEU A 436 -13.15 0.10 -1.58
C LEU A 436 -14.28 -0.91 -1.40
N LEU A 437 -15.06 -1.17 -2.46
CA LEU A 437 -16.16 -2.14 -2.42
C LEU A 437 -15.65 -3.55 -2.10
N LEU A 438 -14.59 -4.00 -2.79
CA LEU A 438 -14.01 -5.31 -2.58
C LEU A 438 -13.37 -5.45 -1.20
N LEU A 439 -12.69 -4.40 -0.70
CA LEU A 439 -12.04 -4.43 0.60
C LEU A 439 -13.07 -4.73 1.70
N ASP A 440 -14.22 -4.06 1.68
CA ASP A 440 -15.26 -4.24 2.70
C ASP A 440 -16.12 -5.50 2.49
N GLN A 441 -16.29 -5.95 1.23
CA GLN A 441 -17.01 -7.20 0.91
C GLN A 441 -16.21 -8.46 1.21
N ARG A 442 -14.89 -8.40 1.03
CA ARG A 442 -14.02 -9.59 1.10
C ARG A 442 -13.24 -9.67 2.41
N ILE A 443 -12.95 -8.52 3.05
CA ILE A 443 -12.23 -8.46 4.32
C ILE A 443 -13.07 -7.68 5.34
N PRO A 444 -13.83 -8.37 6.21
CA PRO A 444 -14.72 -7.71 7.16
C PRO A 444 -14.01 -6.67 8.01
N GLY A 445 -14.68 -5.54 8.30
CA GLY A 445 -14.13 -4.45 9.11
C GLY A 445 -13.42 -4.90 10.40
N PRO A 446 -14.04 -5.74 11.25
CA PRO A 446 -13.39 -6.19 12.48
C PRO A 446 -12.10 -6.98 12.26
N ALA A 447 -12.02 -7.76 11.17
CA ALA A 447 -10.79 -8.48 10.81
C ALA A 447 -9.69 -7.51 10.36
N ARG A 448 -10.04 -6.48 9.59
CA ARG A 448 -9.10 -5.42 9.17
C ARG A 448 -8.51 -4.69 10.37
N GLU A 449 -9.34 -4.29 11.32
CA GLU A 449 -8.86 -3.62 12.54
C GLU A 449 -7.89 -4.51 13.34
N ARG A 450 -8.25 -5.78 13.56
CA ARG A 450 -7.37 -6.75 14.25
C ARG A 450 -6.04 -6.95 13.56
N MET A 451 -6.04 -7.07 12.23
CA MET A 451 -4.80 -7.21 11.45
C MET A 451 -3.91 -5.97 11.56
N VAL A 452 -4.49 -4.77 11.42
CA VAL A 452 -3.75 -3.52 11.52
C VAL A 452 -3.15 -3.35 12.92
N ILE A 453 -3.90 -3.67 13.98
CA ILE A 453 -3.38 -3.56 15.35
C ILE A 453 -2.33 -4.63 15.66
N ALA A 454 -2.54 -5.87 15.23
CA ALA A 454 -1.53 -6.92 15.35
C ALA A 454 -0.21 -6.52 14.66
N PHE A 455 -0.30 -5.98 13.44
CA PHE A 455 0.86 -5.46 12.73
C PHE A 455 1.50 -4.28 13.47
N PHE A 456 0.70 -3.33 13.96
CA PHE A 456 1.16 -2.16 14.72
C PHE A 456 1.92 -2.56 15.99
N ARG A 457 1.39 -3.53 16.75
CA ARG A 457 2.04 -4.08 17.95
C ARG A 457 3.37 -4.77 17.62
N ASN A 458 3.47 -5.46 16.49
CA ASN A 458 4.70 -6.13 16.06
C ASN A 458 5.80 -5.14 15.63
N LYS A 459 5.50 -4.19 14.74
CA LYS A 459 6.51 -3.28 14.17
C LYS A 459 6.76 -2.03 15.01
N GLY A 460 5.77 -1.59 15.79
CA GLY A 460 5.78 -0.37 16.58
C GLY A 460 5.44 0.88 15.77
N GLU A 461 5.01 1.94 16.47
CA GLU A 461 4.53 3.20 15.88
C GLU A 461 5.56 3.88 14.96
N SER A 462 6.83 3.89 15.34
CA SER A 462 7.89 4.57 14.59
C SER A 462 8.28 3.91 13.27
N ALA A 463 7.77 2.71 12.98
CA ALA A 463 8.01 2.02 11.71
C ALA A 463 6.94 2.35 10.64
N LEU A 464 5.93 3.16 10.97
CA LEU A 464 4.72 3.29 10.15
C LEU A 464 4.40 4.74 9.79
N GLU A 465 4.85 5.16 8.61
CA GLU A 465 4.65 6.54 8.11
C GLU A 465 3.16 6.90 7.91
N ASN A 466 2.32 5.94 7.49
CA ASN A 466 0.92 6.18 7.09
C ASN A 466 -0.12 5.53 8.00
N ILE A 467 0.21 5.18 9.25
CA ILE A 467 -0.66 4.36 10.10
C ILE A 467 -2.04 4.97 10.33
N ASP A 468 -2.13 6.28 10.58
CA ASP A 468 -3.40 6.95 10.86
C ASP A 468 -4.36 6.87 9.67
N GLU A 469 -3.81 7.00 8.46
CA GLU A 469 -4.60 6.97 7.23
C GLU A 469 -4.99 5.55 6.84
N VAL A 470 -4.10 4.57 7.08
CA VAL A 470 -4.44 3.14 6.96
C VAL A 470 -5.53 2.75 7.97
N CYS A 471 -5.45 3.25 9.21
CA CYS A 471 -6.50 3.07 10.21
C CYS A 471 -7.82 3.70 9.75
N LYS A 472 -7.79 4.93 9.22
CA LYS A 472 -8.98 5.59 8.67
C LYS A 472 -9.59 4.80 7.50
N LEU A 473 -8.76 4.22 6.62
CA LEU A 473 -9.22 3.35 5.52
C LEU A 473 -9.86 2.05 6.06
N CYS A 474 -9.24 1.42 7.05
CA CYS A 474 -9.61 0.10 7.57
C CYS A 474 -10.73 0.11 8.61
N ARG A 475 -11.05 1.28 9.18
CA ARG A 475 -12.06 1.43 10.23
C ARG A 475 -13.40 0.82 9.83
N VAL A 476 -14.03 0.10 10.76
CA VAL A 476 -15.33 -0.54 10.56
C VAL A 476 -16.36 0.43 9.98
N THR A 477 -17.05 -0.02 8.94
CA THR A 477 -18.14 0.70 8.25
C THR A 477 -19.52 0.34 8.84
N GLY A 478 -19.57 -0.70 9.66
CA GLY A 478 -20.79 -1.35 10.14
C GLY A 478 -21.35 -2.39 9.16
N PHE A 479 -20.79 -2.48 7.95
CA PHE A 479 -21.18 -3.48 6.96
C PHE A 479 -20.49 -4.82 7.27
N LEU A 480 -21.27 -5.89 7.23
CA LEU A 480 -20.76 -7.26 7.27
C LEU A 480 -21.33 -8.02 6.06
N PRO A 481 -20.52 -8.86 5.39
CA PRO A 481 -21.02 -9.69 4.29
C PRO A 481 -22.20 -10.56 4.74
N GLY A 482 -23.31 -10.51 3.99
CA GLY A 482 -24.54 -11.24 4.32
C GLY A 482 -25.49 -10.54 5.30
N SER A 483 -25.09 -9.42 5.92
CA SER A 483 -25.99 -8.60 6.75
C SER A 483 -26.64 -7.47 5.95
N PRO A 484 -27.77 -6.89 6.42
CA PRO A 484 -28.33 -5.68 5.84
C PRO A 484 -27.30 -4.55 5.80
N LYS A 485 -27.32 -3.75 4.73
CA LYS A 485 -26.43 -2.60 4.56
C LYS A 485 -26.75 -1.53 5.63
N PRO A 486 -25.73 -0.96 6.31
CA PRO A 486 -25.92 0.15 7.24
C PRO A 486 -26.50 1.39 6.56
N ALA A 487 -27.06 2.31 7.36
CA ALA A 487 -27.51 3.60 6.84
C ALA A 487 -26.32 4.41 6.27
N GLN A 488 -26.50 5.03 5.10
CA GLN A 488 -25.48 5.84 4.42
C GLN A 488 -24.22 5.05 4.02
N TYR A 489 -24.39 3.76 3.74
CA TYR A 489 -23.38 2.88 3.16
C TYR A 489 -23.72 2.57 1.70
N PRO A 490 -22.76 2.67 0.75
CA PRO A 490 -21.31 2.86 0.97
C PRO A 490 -20.85 4.33 0.94
N GLU A 491 -21.75 5.31 0.88
CA GLU A 491 -21.43 6.72 0.64
C GLU A 491 -20.50 7.31 1.72
N ARG A 492 -20.72 6.97 3.00
CA ARG A 492 -19.82 7.38 4.10
C ARG A 492 -18.42 6.79 3.96
N TYR A 493 -18.31 5.59 3.40
CA TYR A 493 -17.01 4.95 3.22
C TYR A 493 -16.23 5.63 2.09
N PHE A 494 -16.90 5.89 0.97
CA PHE A 494 -16.34 6.60 -0.18
C PHE A 494 -15.94 8.05 0.15
N LYS A 495 -16.62 8.70 1.10
CA LYS A 495 -16.25 10.05 1.58
C LYS A 495 -14.95 10.11 2.39
N ARG A 496 -14.38 8.99 2.87
CA ARG A 496 -13.18 9.03 3.74
C ARG A 496 -11.97 9.62 3.00
N PHE A 497 -11.82 9.31 1.72
CA PHE A 497 -10.77 9.80 0.83
C PHE A 497 -11.41 10.14 -0.52
N ALA A 498 -12.12 11.26 -0.56
CA ALA A 498 -12.88 11.66 -1.73
C ALA A 498 -11.97 12.28 -2.81
N PRO A 499 -12.06 11.83 -4.07
CA PRO A 499 -11.54 12.55 -5.23
C PRO A 499 -12.10 13.97 -5.38
N PRO A 500 -11.43 14.87 -6.13
CA PRO A 500 -11.94 16.21 -6.39
C PRO A 500 -13.31 16.17 -7.07
N LYS A 501 -14.27 16.96 -6.57
CA LYS A 501 -15.65 16.97 -7.08
C LYS A 501 -15.74 17.28 -8.57
N GLU A 502 -14.90 18.19 -9.05
CA GLU A 502 -14.82 18.55 -10.47
C GLU A 502 -14.42 17.36 -11.34
N VAL A 503 -13.38 16.62 -10.96
CA VAL A 503 -12.93 15.41 -11.65
C VAL A 503 -14.06 14.37 -11.70
N VAL A 504 -14.71 14.10 -10.56
CA VAL A 504 -15.84 13.16 -10.49
C VAL A 504 -16.99 13.62 -11.40
N SER A 505 -17.35 14.90 -11.36
CA SER A 505 -18.44 15.45 -12.16
C SER A 505 -18.15 15.39 -13.66
N MET A 506 -16.92 15.69 -14.08
CA MET A 506 -16.52 15.63 -15.50
C MET A 506 -16.45 14.19 -16.00
N VAL A 507 -15.97 13.25 -15.17
CA VAL A 507 -15.98 11.81 -15.50
C VAL A 507 -17.42 11.30 -15.63
N ILE A 508 -18.32 11.62 -14.69
CA ILE A 508 -19.74 11.25 -14.78
C ILE A 508 -20.37 11.85 -16.04
N GLY A 509 -20.14 13.13 -16.31
CA GLY A 509 -20.64 13.79 -17.52
C GLY A 509 -20.16 13.10 -18.80
N LYS A 510 -18.87 12.76 -18.89
CA LYS A 510 -18.30 12.04 -20.03
C LYS A 510 -18.91 10.65 -20.21
N LEU A 511 -19.07 9.90 -19.12
CA LEU A 511 -19.72 8.58 -19.11
C LEU A 511 -21.21 8.68 -19.43
N GLN A 512 -21.85 9.82 -19.19
CA GLN A 512 -23.25 10.06 -19.51
C GLN A 512 -23.46 10.47 -20.98
N THR A 513 -22.52 11.20 -21.60
CA THR A 513 -22.73 11.76 -22.95
C THR A 513 -22.18 10.87 -24.06
N ASP A 514 -21.05 10.19 -23.84
CA ASP A 514 -20.25 9.59 -24.91
C ASP A 514 -20.29 8.04 -24.87
N ASP A 515 -19.69 7.38 -25.87
CA ASP A 515 -19.32 5.96 -25.85
C ASP A 515 -17.81 5.86 -25.66
N VAL A 516 -17.37 5.96 -24.40
CA VAL A 516 -15.95 6.05 -24.01
C VAL A 516 -15.17 4.81 -24.44
N TYR A 517 -15.83 3.65 -24.49
CA TYR A 517 -15.22 2.36 -24.83
C TYR A 517 -15.39 1.94 -26.29
N LEU A 518 -15.89 2.85 -27.14
CA LEU A 518 -16.02 2.69 -28.59
C LEU A 518 -16.68 1.37 -29.01
N GLN A 519 -17.75 0.97 -28.32
CA GLN A 519 -18.46 -0.29 -28.61
C GLN A 519 -19.54 -0.13 -29.70
N GLU A 520 -19.85 1.10 -30.12
CA GLU A 520 -20.83 1.41 -31.18
C GLU A 520 -20.61 0.67 -32.51
N PRO A 521 -19.39 0.56 -33.06
CA PRO A 521 -19.19 -0.18 -34.30
C PRO A 521 -19.53 -1.67 -34.19
N ALA A 522 -19.38 -2.26 -33.00
CA ALA A 522 -19.70 -3.67 -32.74
C ALA A 522 -21.21 -3.89 -32.50
N PHE A 523 -21.89 -2.90 -31.93
CA PHE A 523 -23.31 -2.97 -31.56
C PHE A 523 -24.10 -1.77 -32.11
N PRO A 524 -24.29 -1.65 -33.44
CA PRO A 524 -24.93 -0.49 -34.06
C PRO A 524 -26.45 -0.46 -33.88
N HIS A 525 -27.07 -1.60 -33.57
CA HIS A 525 -28.52 -1.69 -33.40
C HIS A 525 -28.96 -1.07 -32.07
N ARG A 526 -30.06 -0.30 -32.10
CA ARG A 526 -30.58 0.41 -30.91
C ARG A 526 -30.91 -0.54 -29.76
N ASP A 527 -31.43 -1.73 -30.07
CA ASP A 527 -31.78 -2.74 -29.06
C ASP A 527 -30.56 -3.33 -28.34
N HIS A 528 -29.35 -3.18 -28.91
CA HIS A 528 -28.11 -3.64 -28.27
C HIS A 528 -27.48 -2.58 -27.35
N ARG A 529 -28.19 -1.48 -27.07
CA ARG A 529 -27.67 -0.35 -26.29
C ARG A 529 -27.12 -0.77 -24.92
N SER A 530 -27.84 -1.61 -24.18
CA SER A 530 -27.40 -2.07 -22.86
C SER A 530 -26.13 -2.91 -22.92
N THR A 531 -25.98 -3.74 -23.96
CA THR A 531 -24.74 -4.52 -24.18
C THR A 531 -23.60 -3.61 -24.58
N ARG A 532 -23.84 -2.68 -25.50
CA ARG A 532 -22.86 -1.69 -25.97
C ARG A 532 -22.27 -0.87 -24.82
N LEU A 533 -23.14 -0.39 -23.93
CA LEU A 533 -22.75 0.46 -22.81
C LEU A 533 -22.44 -0.33 -21.52
N ALA A 534 -22.39 -1.66 -21.54
CA ALA A 534 -22.29 -2.48 -20.33
C ALA A 534 -21.03 -2.18 -19.49
N ALA A 535 -19.86 -2.05 -20.12
CA ALA A 535 -18.62 -1.69 -19.44
C ALA A 535 -18.73 -0.29 -18.80
N GLN A 536 -19.21 0.68 -19.58
CA GLN A 536 -19.42 2.05 -19.14
C GLN A 536 -20.43 2.16 -17.99
N ALA A 537 -21.51 1.38 -18.06
CA ALA A 537 -22.54 1.30 -17.03
C ALA A 537 -21.96 0.76 -15.71
N SER A 538 -21.05 -0.21 -15.79
CA SER A 538 -20.35 -0.77 -14.64
C SER A 538 -19.43 0.25 -13.97
N VAL A 539 -18.68 1.01 -14.77
CA VAL A 539 -17.84 2.13 -14.33
C VAL A 539 -18.69 3.20 -13.67
N LEU A 540 -19.74 3.64 -14.34
CA LEU A 540 -20.64 4.69 -13.87
C LEU A 540 -21.31 4.31 -12.54
N TYR A 541 -21.78 3.07 -12.40
CA TYR A 541 -22.38 2.56 -11.16
C TYR A 541 -21.45 2.73 -9.95
N VAL A 542 -20.16 2.40 -10.10
CA VAL A 542 -19.19 2.54 -9.01
C VAL A 542 -18.82 4.01 -8.77
N VAL A 543 -18.63 4.78 -9.84
CA VAL A 543 -18.22 6.20 -9.75
C VAL A 543 -19.30 7.06 -9.08
N LEU A 544 -20.58 6.74 -9.27
CA LEU A 544 -21.69 7.45 -8.65
C LEU A 544 -21.64 7.47 -7.11
N TYR A 545 -20.99 6.49 -6.47
CA TYR A 545 -20.80 6.50 -5.01
C TYR A 545 -19.87 7.62 -4.52
N PHE A 546 -19.03 8.20 -5.38
CA PHE A 546 -18.26 9.41 -5.07
C PHE A 546 -19.10 10.69 -5.20
N ALA A 547 -20.27 10.63 -5.83
CA ALA A 547 -21.20 11.74 -6.04
C ALA A 547 -22.60 11.44 -5.44
N PRO A 548 -22.73 11.28 -4.11
CA PRO A 548 -23.99 10.94 -3.47
C PRO A 548 -25.07 12.02 -3.64
N ASP A 549 -24.68 13.27 -3.88
CA ASP A 549 -25.62 14.36 -4.14
C ASP A 549 -26.42 14.11 -5.44
N ILE A 550 -25.77 13.55 -6.47
CA ILE A 550 -26.44 13.16 -7.72
C ILE A 550 -27.45 12.03 -7.44
N LEU A 551 -27.04 11.02 -6.66
CA LEU A 551 -27.88 9.87 -6.30
C LEU A 551 -29.13 10.26 -5.50
N ILE A 552 -29.02 11.23 -4.59
CA ILE A 552 -30.07 11.55 -3.60
C ILE A 552 -30.92 12.76 -4.04
N HIS A 553 -30.29 13.79 -4.60
CA HIS A 553 -30.92 15.09 -4.81
C HIS A 553 -31.21 15.39 -6.29
N GLU A 554 -30.40 14.90 -7.23
CA GLU A 554 -30.52 15.23 -8.66
C GLU A 554 -31.34 14.21 -9.46
N LYS A 555 -32.66 14.25 -9.27
CA LYS A 555 -33.61 13.31 -9.90
C LYS A 555 -33.56 13.31 -11.44
N SER A 556 -33.35 14.46 -12.08
CA SER A 556 -33.31 14.59 -13.54
C SER A 556 -32.07 13.92 -14.12
N THR A 557 -30.90 14.21 -13.55
CA THR A 557 -29.60 13.64 -13.96
C THR A 557 -29.63 12.12 -13.80
N MET A 558 -30.12 11.62 -12.66
CA MET A 558 -30.24 10.19 -12.43
C MET A 558 -31.23 9.49 -13.36
N ARG A 559 -32.34 10.14 -13.73
CA ARG A 559 -33.28 9.59 -14.72
C ARG A 559 -32.59 9.40 -16.07
N GLU A 560 -31.85 10.39 -16.54
CA GLU A 560 -31.11 10.30 -17.81
C GLU A 560 -30.06 9.17 -17.78
N ILE A 561 -29.32 9.04 -16.67
CA ILE A 561 -28.36 7.95 -16.48
C ILE A 561 -29.03 6.59 -16.54
N VAL A 562 -30.17 6.42 -15.85
CA VAL A 562 -30.92 5.16 -15.82
C VAL A 562 -31.48 4.82 -17.20
N ASP A 563 -32.14 5.77 -17.87
CA ASP A 563 -32.68 5.58 -19.22
C ASP A 563 -31.57 5.29 -20.23
N ARG A 564 -30.35 5.79 -19.99
CA ARG A 564 -29.20 5.57 -20.86
C ARG A 564 -28.54 4.20 -20.67
N HIS A 565 -28.26 3.82 -19.44
CA HIS A 565 -27.38 2.71 -19.11
C HIS A 565 -28.11 1.48 -18.54
N PHE A 566 -29.26 1.67 -17.92
CA PHE A 566 -29.94 0.66 -17.09
C PHE A 566 -31.40 0.41 -17.50
N ASN A 567 -31.76 0.76 -18.74
CA ASN A 567 -33.13 0.62 -19.25
C ASN A 567 -33.61 -0.84 -19.25
N ASP A 568 -32.79 -1.75 -19.79
CA ASP A 568 -33.19 -3.14 -20.06
C ASP A 568 -32.38 -4.17 -19.27
N ASN A 569 -31.36 -3.74 -18.51
CA ASN A 569 -30.52 -4.61 -17.69
C ASN A 569 -30.36 -4.05 -16.26
N PHE A 570 -30.86 -4.80 -15.28
CA PHE A 570 -30.79 -4.48 -13.85
C PHE A 570 -29.68 -5.23 -13.11
N ILE A 571 -28.96 -6.14 -13.78
CA ILE A 571 -27.83 -6.87 -13.20
C ILE A 571 -26.55 -6.37 -13.86
N ILE A 572 -25.69 -5.73 -13.06
CA ILE A 572 -24.46 -5.11 -13.53
C ILE A 572 -23.27 -5.90 -13.01
N THR A 573 -22.30 -6.19 -13.88
CA THR A 573 -21.02 -6.77 -13.47
C THR A 573 -20.14 -5.67 -12.89
N THR A 574 -19.97 -5.62 -11.57
CA THR A 574 -19.19 -4.56 -10.93
C THR A 574 -17.70 -4.74 -11.12
N TYR A 575 -17.17 -5.95 -10.98
CA TYR A 575 -15.77 -6.32 -11.26
C TYR A 575 -15.58 -7.84 -11.23
N MET A 576 -14.86 -8.43 -12.22
CA MET A 576 -14.42 -9.84 -12.26
C MET A 576 -15.37 -10.87 -11.62
N GLY A 577 -16.60 -10.96 -12.13
CA GLY A 577 -17.60 -11.94 -11.68
C GLY A 577 -18.48 -11.51 -10.50
N ASN A 578 -18.18 -10.37 -9.86
CA ASN A 578 -19.12 -9.76 -8.92
C ASN A 578 -20.25 -9.05 -9.67
N VAL A 579 -21.47 -9.24 -9.17
CA VAL A 579 -22.67 -8.63 -9.75
C VAL A 579 -23.38 -7.77 -8.72
N ALA A 580 -23.94 -6.65 -9.17
CA ALA A 580 -24.88 -5.82 -8.44
C ALA A 580 -26.25 -5.97 -9.08
N ASP A 581 -27.23 -6.42 -8.29
CA ASP A 581 -28.63 -6.48 -8.70
C ASP A 581 -29.35 -5.21 -8.26
N LEU A 582 -29.65 -4.34 -9.22
CA LEU A 582 -30.39 -3.10 -9.02
C LEU A 582 -31.87 -3.31 -8.70
N SER A 583 -32.44 -4.47 -9.02
CA SER A 583 -33.85 -4.76 -8.74
C SER A 583 -34.12 -4.88 -7.23
N LEU A 584 -33.11 -5.29 -6.47
CA LEU A 584 -33.14 -5.39 -5.00
C LEU A 584 -32.78 -4.06 -4.31
N VAL A 585 -32.34 -3.05 -5.07
CA VAL A 585 -31.91 -1.73 -4.55
C VAL A 585 -33.11 -0.82 -4.21
N SER A 586 -34.34 -1.29 -4.38
CA SER A 586 -35.58 -0.59 -3.95
C SER A 586 -35.65 -0.30 -2.44
N ILE A 587 -34.67 -0.75 -1.65
CA ILE A 587 -34.54 -0.51 -0.20
C ILE A 587 -33.80 0.82 0.11
N LEU A 588 -33.24 1.53 -0.88
CA LEU A 588 -32.58 2.83 -0.66
C LEU A 588 -33.53 4.04 -0.56
N CYS A 589 -34.81 3.90 -0.89
CA CYS A 589 -35.82 4.92 -0.59
C CYS A 589 -36.58 4.54 0.69
N ARG A 590 -36.09 4.95 1.87
CA ARG A 590 -36.90 4.85 3.10
C ARG A 590 -37.95 5.96 3.13
N HIS A 591 -39.22 5.58 3.00
CA HIS A 591 -40.20 5.91 4.03
C HIS A 591 -41.19 4.75 4.18
N ASP A 592 -41.57 4.55 5.44
CA ASP A 592 -42.46 3.56 6.01
C ASP A 592 -43.59 2.94 5.16
N GLN A 593 -43.86 1.67 5.52
CA GLN A 593 -45.00 0.82 5.19
C GLN A 593 -45.00 0.12 3.82
N VAL A 594 -45.42 -1.15 3.89
CA VAL A 594 -46.01 -2.00 2.85
C VAL A 594 -45.14 -3.14 2.32
N GLN A 595 -45.81 -4.30 2.37
CA GLN A 595 -45.40 -5.65 2.06
C GLN A 595 -45.03 -5.86 0.58
N ARG A 596 -44.13 -6.83 0.35
CA ARG A 596 -43.99 -7.71 -0.82
C ARG A 596 -44.62 -7.23 -2.15
N TYR A 597 -43.79 -6.94 -3.17
CA TYR A 597 -43.78 -7.46 -4.56
C TYR A 597 -42.97 -6.50 -5.46
N PRO A 598 -42.22 -6.99 -6.48
CA PRO A 598 -41.24 -6.21 -7.23
C PRO A 598 -41.90 -5.53 -8.45
N LYS A 599 -41.62 -4.23 -8.64
CA LYS A 599 -41.71 -3.41 -9.86
C LYS A 599 -42.07 -1.97 -9.48
N THR A 600 -41.08 -1.12 -9.25
CA THR A 600 -41.13 0.34 -9.54
C THR A 600 -39.84 1.01 -9.07
N PHE A 601 -38.93 1.33 -10.00
CA PHE A 601 -38.15 2.56 -9.88
C PHE A 601 -38.99 3.64 -10.57
N VAL A 602 -39.59 4.53 -9.79
CA VAL A 602 -40.28 5.72 -10.31
C VAL A 602 -39.87 6.92 -9.48
N VAL A 603 -39.11 7.79 -10.13
CA VAL A 603 -39.15 9.23 -9.89
C VAL A 603 -40.55 9.70 -10.28
N GLU A 604 -41.35 10.04 -9.27
CA GLU A 604 -42.73 10.51 -9.40
C GLU A 604 -42.80 11.87 -10.14
N LEU A 605 -43.92 12.04 -10.86
CA LEU A 605 -44.41 13.20 -11.63
C LEU A 605 -44.05 13.29 -13.14
N GLU A 606 -45.15 13.29 -13.92
CA GLU A 606 -45.35 13.78 -15.31
C GLU A 606 -45.08 12.88 -16.54
N LEU A 607 -45.23 11.56 -16.43
CA LEU A 607 -45.42 10.68 -17.61
C LEU A 607 -46.64 9.73 -17.50
N ARG A 608 -47.49 9.93 -16.49
CA ARG A 608 -48.65 9.05 -16.20
C ARG A 608 -49.83 9.15 -17.18
N GLN A 609 -49.88 10.13 -18.09
CA GLN A 609 -51.05 10.31 -18.96
C GLN A 609 -50.94 9.66 -20.35
N LEU A 610 -49.73 9.31 -20.82
CA LEU A 610 -49.53 8.75 -22.16
C LEU A 610 -49.42 7.22 -22.18
N VAL A 611 -48.90 6.62 -21.12
CA VAL A 611 -48.73 5.15 -21.02
C VAL A 611 -50.04 4.43 -20.63
N HIS A 612 -50.97 5.13 -19.96
CA HIS A 612 -52.28 4.57 -19.60
C HIS A 612 -53.18 4.33 -20.83
N ASN A 613 -52.99 5.08 -21.92
CA ASN A 613 -53.78 4.90 -23.15
C ASN A 613 -53.20 3.86 -24.12
N LEU A 614 -51.89 3.58 -24.08
CA LEU A 614 -51.28 2.56 -24.94
C LEU A 614 -51.47 1.13 -24.39
N ILE A 615 -51.54 0.97 -23.06
CA ILE A 615 -51.71 -0.34 -22.42
C ILE A 615 -53.17 -0.82 -22.47
N TRP A 616 -54.15 0.08 -22.59
CA TRP A 616 -55.55 -0.30 -22.84
C TRP A 616 -55.79 -0.75 -24.30
N PHE A 617 -54.97 -0.28 -25.26
CA PHE A 617 -55.16 -0.61 -26.69
C PHE A 617 -54.56 -1.97 -27.09
N VAL A 618 -53.58 -2.49 -26.35
CA VAL A 618 -52.85 -3.73 -26.70
C VAL A 618 -53.39 -4.97 -25.98
N VAL A 619 -54.21 -4.82 -24.94
CA VAL A 619 -54.75 -5.96 -24.16
C VAL A 619 -56.13 -6.44 -24.63
N GLU A 620 -56.81 -5.73 -25.53
CA GLU A 620 -58.13 -6.14 -26.05
C GLU A 620 -58.14 -6.64 -27.51
N ASN A 621 -56.98 -6.81 -28.15
CA ASN A 621 -56.90 -7.40 -29.50
C ASN A 621 -55.65 -8.26 -29.68
N ARG A 622 -55.76 -9.55 -29.30
CA ARG A 622 -55.19 -10.75 -29.97
C ARG A 622 -55.05 -11.90 -28.97
N LEU A 623 -56.16 -12.54 -28.64
CA LEU A 623 -56.18 -13.98 -28.40
C LEU A 623 -57.02 -14.60 -29.51
N GLY A 624 -56.32 -15.27 -30.43
CA GLY A 624 -56.93 -15.99 -31.51
C GLY A 624 -55.87 -16.68 -32.35
N VAL A 625 -55.81 -18.01 -32.19
CA VAL A 625 -55.42 -18.98 -33.22
C VAL A 625 -53.92 -19.36 -33.27
N PHE A 626 -53.68 -20.59 -32.78
CA PHE A 626 -52.68 -21.60 -33.19
C PHE A 626 -51.22 -21.46 -32.72
N CYS A 627 -50.81 -22.44 -31.90
CA CYS A 627 -49.64 -23.27 -32.19
C CYS A 627 -49.87 -24.70 -31.66
N HIS A 628 -49.81 -25.66 -32.59
CA HIS A 628 -49.88 -27.11 -32.41
C HIS A 628 -48.45 -27.66 -32.31
N GLU A 629 -48.26 -28.71 -31.49
CA GLU A 629 -47.11 -29.63 -31.44
C GLU A 629 -45.76 -29.01 -31.02
N MET A 630 -44.98 -29.54 -30.07
CA MET A 630 -44.58 -30.93 -29.89
C MET A 630 -43.94 -31.10 -28.49
N HIS A 631 -44.22 -32.24 -27.84
CA HIS A 631 -43.70 -32.65 -26.53
C HIS A 631 -42.19 -32.95 -26.52
N VAL A 632 -41.46 -32.49 -25.49
CA VAL A 632 -40.36 -33.24 -24.86
C VAL A 632 -40.39 -33.00 -23.33
N HIS A 633 -40.50 -34.09 -22.58
CA HIS A 633 -40.55 -34.15 -21.12
C HIS A 633 -39.21 -33.82 -20.46
N PHE A 634 -39.24 -33.07 -19.35
CA PHE A 634 -38.35 -33.30 -18.20
C PHE A 634 -39.16 -33.18 -16.90
N HIS A 635 -39.14 -34.25 -16.11
CA HIS A 635 -39.76 -34.38 -14.79
C HIS A 635 -39.03 -33.51 -13.76
N LEU A 636 -39.80 -32.71 -13.01
CA LEU A 636 -39.42 -32.23 -11.68
C LEU A 636 -40.54 -32.62 -10.73
N ASP A 637 -40.28 -33.63 -9.92
CA ASP A 637 -41.16 -34.07 -8.84
C ASP A 637 -41.12 -33.05 -7.69
N GLU A 638 -42.33 -32.58 -7.37
CA GLU A 638 -42.91 -32.27 -6.07
C GLU A 638 -41.98 -31.89 -4.91
N PHE A 639 -42.19 -30.69 -4.34
CA PHE A 639 -42.60 -30.60 -2.93
C PHE A 639 -43.53 -29.41 -2.70
N ALA A 640 -44.74 -29.74 -2.26
CA ALA A 640 -45.83 -28.83 -1.93
C ALA A 640 -45.61 -28.13 -0.58
N CYS A 641 -45.94 -26.84 -0.51
CA CYS A 641 -45.91 -26.04 0.70
C CYS A 641 -47.30 -26.05 1.36
N GLN A 642 -47.46 -26.77 2.48
CA GLN A 642 -48.65 -26.73 3.33
C GLN A 642 -48.57 -25.56 4.32
N ARG A 643 -49.65 -24.78 4.40
CA ARG A 643 -49.91 -23.77 5.45
C ARG A 643 -49.97 -24.43 6.83
N VAL A 644 -49.31 -23.83 7.83
CA VAL A 644 -49.65 -24.05 9.24
C VAL A 644 -49.63 -22.72 10.00
N ASP A 645 -50.76 -22.43 10.63
CA ASP A 645 -50.99 -21.30 11.54
C ASP A 645 -50.41 -21.56 12.94
N LYS A 646 -49.90 -20.47 13.53
CA LYS A 646 -49.71 -20.13 14.95
C LYS A 646 -49.55 -21.25 15.98
N GLY A 647 -48.38 -21.24 16.62
CA GLY A 647 -48.26 -21.48 18.06
C GLY A 647 -47.14 -22.45 18.45
N THR A 648 -46.25 -21.95 19.31
CA THR A 648 -45.35 -22.70 20.20
C THR A 648 -43.92 -22.94 19.69
N THR A 649 -42.99 -22.41 20.48
CA THR A 649 -41.53 -22.52 20.48
C THR A 649 -40.99 -23.94 20.41
N GLY A 650 -39.96 -24.16 19.58
CA GLY A 650 -39.13 -25.35 19.60
C GLY A 650 -37.99 -25.27 18.58
N TYR A 651 -36.75 -25.31 19.06
CA TYR A 651 -35.50 -25.30 18.29
C TYR A 651 -35.41 -26.43 17.27
N ILE A 652 -34.91 -26.15 16.06
CA ILE A 652 -34.27 -27.17 15.21
C ILE A 652 -32.95 -26.65 14.64
N ILE A 653 -31.94 -27.47 14.89
CA ILE A 653 -30.51 -27.37 14.58
C ILE A 653 -30.31 -27.51 13.06
N VAL A 654 -29.48 -26.64 12.48
CA VAL A 654 -29.07 -26.71 11.06
C VAL A 654 -27.83 -27.60 10.98
N GLY A 655 -27.92 -28.68 10.20
CA GLY A 655 -26.79 -29.46 9.70
C GLY A 655 -26.54 -29.14 8.24
#